data_AF-A0AAD5M824-F1
#
_entry.id   AF-A0AAD5M824-F1
#
_cell.length_a   1.000
_cell.length_b   1.000
_cell.length_c   1.000
_cell.angle_alpha   90.00
_cell.angle_beta   90.00
_cell.angle_gamma   90.00
#
_symmetry.space_group_name_H-M   'P 1'
#
loop_
_entity.id
_entity.type
_entity.pdbx_description
1 polymer ?
#
loop_
_entity_poly.entity_id
_entity_poly.type
_entity_poly.pdbx_seq_one_letter_code
_entity_poly.pdbx_strand_id
1 'polypeptide(L)'
;MMHFSLWRIFLVRASRSFSTATGAHVAIVGSGPAGLFTCASLLRRIPDGRFDVFDASPVPFGLIRYGVAPDHQEVKNCINGFDRMFESNRSRLSLFCNVRIGSDLSVEEMTKYYDVILLSYGAHHPRHLEIPGVESKNVMSGSDFVSWYNGVPKAQVPVLDDPNVVIIGNGNVALDCARILSTVKSLRTTDIPSGVLDILEDSRVTNIKIIGRRGPENVSFTIKELREQFKVPEWNTTVEMDVEQIEKLKDTLSSMDRRRKRLMTVLLEGVNSPEGDKQCRFLSFRIPEEIMANSDGRICAIRVLNNRTGAREEIPCGLLIYSIGYRTVVLEGIPVNDKGMIAMKDDCRVDMPCGSLVYATGWCAHGPRGVIVDTQQESITVANQIAADLSKKTDLKGSNKGAQSILDARGIKYITWDDWKKIDDLERKKGVEKGKIREKLTNFNGELIGMASLESKLLDGECVGYCSSSDEDEEGWKVVNDEDQHKAHIMRHMMTPSTNTGVKGVLNEFAAEQERSMEKRKAKDREIRRLAQRGMLQGSTKELENAQISDLEGEQGEEEETLKNLRNRRLIELRKAAAGRMVEIVEKDQFVKAIDTCDGLLCILIYKPDDEMCERATHVCKVLAVDYPSVRFVRARSTLLEMSKNFSEQALPTLQFYLNGVLVGNFLQISSLLGGEIDVDSVKKFLRRQHIDLTHGTYTTDSECSNDEDID
;
A
#
# COMPACT_ATOMS: atom_id res chain seq x y z
N MET A 1 24.05 -13.71 73.22
CA MET A 1 23.95 -12.28 72.83
C MET A 1 24.52 -12.11 71.44
N MET A 2 23.69 -11.56 70.54
CA MET A 2 23.98 -10.79 69.30
C MET A 2 24.84 -11.47 68.19
N HIS A 3 24.34 -11.75 66.97
CA HIS A 3 24.03 -10.85 65.83
C HIS A 3 25.22 -9.93 65.45
N PHE A 4 25.69 -9.72 64.21
CA PHE A 4 25.17 -9.76 62.81
C PHE A 4 26.43 -9.77 61.87
N SER A 5 26.50 -10.57 60.78
CA SER A 5 26.47 -10.11 59.36
C SER A 5 27.85 -9.66 58.76
N LEU A 6 28.27 -9.74 57.49
CA LEU A 6 27.68 -9.79 56.13
C LEU A 6 28.74 -10.34 55.12
N TRP A 7 28.25 -11.01 54.07
CA TRP A 7 28.74 -11.07 52.66
C TRP A 7 29.94 -11.97 52.28
N ARG A 8 29.60 -13.11 51.67
CA ARG A 8 30.43 -13.84 50.69
C ARG A 8 29.69 -13.88 49.35
N ILE A 9 30.30 -13.29 48.32
CA ILE A 9 29.88 -13.38 46.93
C ILE A 9 30.24 -14.78 46.42
N PHE A 10 29.24 -15.57 46.03
CA PHE A 10 29.43 -16.84 45.32
C PHE A 10 29.12 -16.62 43.83
N LEU A 11 30.15 -16.74 43.00
CA LEU A 11 30.05 -16.88 41.55
C LEU A 11 29.44 -18.25 41.24
N VAL A 12 28.14 -18.29 40.94
CA VAL A 12 27.49 -19.44 40.31
C VAL A 12 27.73 -19.34 38.81
N ARG A 13 28.58 -20.22 38.29
CA ARG A 13 28.66 -20.56 36.86
C ARG A 13 27.31 -21.11 36.44
N ALA A 14 26.44 -20.26 35.89
CA ALA A 14 25.30 -20.71 35.11
C ALA A 14 25.86 -21.27 33.79
N SER A 15 25.92 -22.59 33.70
CA SER A 15 26.00 -23.30 32.43
C SER A 15 24.80 -22.89 31.58
N ARG A 16 24.97 -21.87 30.73
CA ARG A 16 24.06 -21.62 29.61
C ARG A 16 24.15 -22.84 28.71
N SER A 17 23.19 -23.74 28.83
CA SER A 17 22.81 -24.59 27.72
C SER A 17 22.49 -23.64 26.56
N PHE A 18 23.34 -23.63 25.54
CA PHE A 18 22.96 -23.10 24.24
C PHE A 18 21.87 -24.02 23.70
N SER A 19 20.63 -23.78 24.12
CA SER A 19 19.48 -24.20 23.33
C SER A 19 19.61 -23.43 22.02
N THR A 20 19.89 -24.14 20.93
CA THR A 20 19.64 -23.67 19.57
C THR A 20 18.12 -23.50 19.46
N ALA A 21 17.56 -22.42 20.01
CA ALA A 21 16.15 -22.12 19.87
C ALA A 21 15.93 -21.76 18.40
N THR A 22 15.52 -22.77 17.63
CA THR A 22 15.09 -22.59 16.25
C THR A 22 13.83 -21.75 16.29
N GLY A 23 13.88 -20.53 15.76
CA GLY A 23 12.69 -19.68 15.66
C GLY A 23 11.60 -20.36 14.83
N ALA A 24 10.35 -19.92 15.03
CA ALA A 24 9.18 -20.57 14.47
C ALA A 24 9.23 -20.66 12.94
N HIS A 25 8.71 -21.76 12.41
CA HIS A 25 8.58 -21.96 10.97
C HIS A 25 7.14 -21.70 10.52
N VAL A 26 6.96 -20.71 9.64
CA VAL A 26 5.66 -20.24 9.16
C VAL A 26 5.48 -20.57 7.69
N ALA A 27 4.42 -21.29 7.34
CA ALA A 27 3.99 -21.46 5.96
C ALA A 27 2.89 -20.45 5.60
N ILE A 28 2.99 -19.85 4.43
CA ILE A 28 2.03 -18.91 3.88
C ILE A 28 1.51 -19.46 2.55
N VAL A 29 0.25 -19.87 2.52
CA VAL A 29 -0.39 -20.51 1.37
C VAL A 29 -1.09 -19.44 0.52
N GLY A 30 -0.42 -19.03 -0.56
CA GLY A 30 -0.85 -17.99 -1.50
C GLY A 30 0.04 -16.76 -1.43
N SER A 31 0.60 -16.35 -2.57
CA SER A 31 1.49 -15.18 -2.70
C SER A 31 0.74 -13.92 -3.16
N GLY A 32 -0.58 -13.87 -3.00
CA GLY A 32 -1.39 -12.68 -3.25
C GLY A 32 -1.23 -11.60 -2.16
N PRO A 33 -1.97 -10.49 -2.25
CA PRO A 33 -1.89 -9.39 -1.29
C PRO A 33 -2.01 -9.85 0.17
N ALA A 34 -2.99 -10.70 0.49
CA ALA A 34 -3.26 -11.15 1.85
C ALA A 34 -2.08 -11.93 2.46
N GLY A 35 -1.47 -12.81 1.67
CA GLY A 35 -0.30 -13.59 2.09
C GLY A 35 0.93 -12.71 2.26
N LEU A 36 1.23 -11.86 1.27
CA LEU A 36 2.46 -11.05 1.28
C LEU A 36 2.41 -9.88 2.27
N PHE A 37 1.24 -9.25 2.48
CA PHE A 37 1.11 -8.23 3.54
C PHE A 37 1.21 -8.85 4.94
N THR A 38 0.59 -10.01 5.16
CA THR A 38 0.75 -10.73 6.43
C THR A 38 2.21 -11.14 6.62
N CYS A 39 2.88 -11.65 5.58
CA CYS A 39 4.31 -11.97 5.58
C CYS A 39 5.17 -10.77 6.01
N ALA A 40 5.00 -9.62 5.35
CA ALA A 40 5.73 -8.39 5.66
C ALA A 40 5.54 -7.96 7.11
N SER A 41 4.34 -8.15 7.65
CA SER A 41 3.98 -7.81 9.02
C SER A 41 4.60 -8.80 10.03
N LEU A 42 4.62 -10.10 9.72
CA LEU A 42 5.22 -11.14 10.56
C LEU A 42 6.74 -11.07 10.60
N LEU A 43 7.40 -10.80 9.48
CA LEU A 43 8.86 -10.65 9.40
C LEU A 43 9.41 -9.62 10.39
N ARG A 44 8.64 -8.55 10.69
CA ARG A 44 9.00 -7.52 11.69
C ARG A 44 8.74 -7.97 13.13
N ARG A 45 7.77 -8.86 13.34
CA ARG A 45 7.30 -9.29 14.67
C ARG A 45 7.96 -10.56 15.18
N ILE A 46 8.49 -11.37 14.27
CA ILE A 46 9.14 -12.64 14.57
C ILE A 46 10.54 -12.60 13.92
N PRO A 47 11.52 -11.92 14.55
CA PRO A 47 12.85 -11.72 13.95
C PRO A 47 13.58 -13.03 13.65
N ASP A 48 13.44 -14.02 14.55
CA ASP A 48 14.09 -15.33 14.42
C ASP A 48 13.29 -16.35 13.58
N GLY A 49 12.11 -15.93 13.07
CA GLY A 49 11.21 -16.80 12.32
C GLY A 49 11.68 -17.06 10.90
N ARG A 50 11.33 -18.25 10.37
CA ARG A 50 11.48 -18.63 8.97
C ARG A 50 10.12 -18.71 8.28
N PHE A 51 10.09 -18.35 7.00
CA PHE A 51 8.87 -18.14 6.24
C PHE A 51 8.98 -18.79 4.87
N ASP A 52 8.03 -19.68 4.57
CA ASP A 52 7.90 -20.29 3.24
C ASP A 52 6.57 -19.82 2.63
N VAL A 53 6.64 -19.11 1.50
CA VAL A 53 5.47 -18.64 0.75
C VAL A 53 5.24 -19.60 -0.42
N PHE A 54 4.02 -20.15 -0.52
CA PHE A 54 3.62 -21.05 -1.60
C PHE A 54 2.66 -20.36 -2.56
N ASP A 55 2.75 -20.66 -3.85
CA ASP A 55 1.71 -20.29 -4.81
C ASP A 55 1.48 -21.40 -5.83
N ALA A 56 0.21 -21.64 -6.16
CA ALA A 56 -0.18 -22.58 -7.21
C ALA A 56 0.18 -22.06 -8.61
N SER A 57 0.25 -20.74 -8.78
CA SER A 57 0.61 -20.08 -10.03
C SER A 57 2.11 -20.21 -10.30
N PRO A 58 2.55 -20.20 -11.57
CA PRO A 58 3.97 -20.23 -11.91
C PRO A 58 4.77 -19.04 -11.37
N VAL A 59 4.13 -17.90 -11.15
CA VAL A 59 4.76 -16.65 -10.71
C VAL A 59 3.91 -15.98 -9.63
N PRO A 60 4.52 -15.15 -8.75
CA PRO A 60 3.84 -14.65 -7.56
C PRO A 60 2.86 -13.50 -7.83
N PHE A 61 2.31 -12.96 -6.74
CA PHE A 61 1.48 -11.74 -6.63
C PHE A 61 -0.03 -11.91 -6.87
N GLY A 62 -0.48 -13.10 -7.28
CA GLY A 62 -1.90 -13.44 -7.43
C GLY A 62 -2.67 -12.38 -8.22
N LEU A 63 -3.79 -11.89 -7.67
CA LEU A 63 -4.65 -10.91 -8.34
C LEU A 63 -4.01 -9.53 -8.57
N ILE A 64 -2.88 -9.19 -7.95
CA ILE A 64 -2.17 -7.95 -8.32
C ILE A 64 -1.65 -8.06 -9.75
N ARG A 65 -1.15 -9.25 -10.13
CA ARG A 65 -0.63 -9.53 -11.46
C ARG A 65 -1.72 -9.99 -12.44
N TYR A 66 -2.64 -10.84 -11.96
CA TYR A 66 -3.62 -11.54 -12.78
C TYR A 66 -5.04 -10.99 -12.70
N GLY A 67 -5.32 -10.06 -11.78
CA GLY A 67 -6.64 -9.46 -11.59
C GLY A 67 -6.68 -7.98 -11.98
N VAL A 68 -5.83 -7.16 -11.36
CA VAL A 68 -5.77 -5.70 -11.60
C VAL A 68 -5.57 -5.43 -13.09
N ALA A 69 -6.43 -4.57 -13.64
CA ALA A 69 -6.46 -4.28 -15.06
C ALA A 69 -5.13 -3.68 -15.55
N PRO A 70 -4.75 -3.92 -16.82
CA PRO A 70 -3.53 -3.37 -17.39
C PRO A 70 -3.52 -1.84 -17.50
N ASP A 71 -4.66 -1.17 -17.44
CA ASP A 71 -4.74 0.29 -17.37
C ASP A 71 -4.68 0.86 -15.94
N HIS A 72 -4.57 0.01 -14.91
CA HIS A 72 -4.38 0.40 -13.50
C HIS A 72 -3.01 0.00 -12.95
N GLN A 73 -1.94 0.44 -13.62
CA GLN A 73 -0.58 0.10 -13.21
C GLN A 73 -0.21 0.64 -11.82
N GLU A 74 -0.79 1.77 -11.43
CA GLU A 74 -0.54 2.39 -10.12
C GLU A 74 -0.95 1.49 -8.95
N VAL A 75 -1.99 0.67 -9.14
CA VAL A 75 -2.47 -0.28 -8.12
C VAL A 75 -1.46 -1.44 -7.94
N LYS A 76 -0.65 -1.74 -8.97
CA LYS A 76 0.37 -2.79 -8.96
C LYS A 76 1.67 -2.38 -8.25
N ASN A 77 1.82 -1.09 -7.89
CA ASN A 77 3.03 -0.55 -7.27
C ASN A 77 3.40 -1.18 -5.91
N CYS A 78 2.44 -1.83 -5.23
CA CYS A 78 2.71 -2.58 -4.00
C CYS A 78 3.72 -3.72 -4.20
N ILE A 79 3.89 -4.24 -5.44
CA ILE A 79 4.91 -5.22 -5.80
C ILE A 79 6.31 -4.74 -5.41
N ASN A 80 6.63 -3.46 -5.57
CA ASN A 80 7.95 -2.92 -5.21
C ASN A 80 8.27 -3.10 -3.72
N GLY A 81 7.25 -3.06 -2.86
CA GLY A 81 7.40 -3.35 -1.44
C GLY A 81 7.68 -4.83 -1.15
N PHE A 82 7.02 -5.72 -1.89
CA PHE A 82 7.24 -7.16 -1.80
C PHE A 82 8.60 -7.57 -2.35
N ASP A 83 9.05 -6.98 -3.46
CA ASP A 83 10.40 -7.20 -3.99
C ASP A 83 11.44 -6.89 -2.92
N ARG A 84 11.42 -5.68 -2.34
CA ARG A 84 12.35 -5.32 -1.24
C ARG A 84 12.25 -6.25 -0.03
N MET A 85 11.05 -6.76 0.27
CA MET A 85 10.83 -7.70 1.36
C MET A 85 11.59 -9.02 1.12
N PHE A 86 11.47 -9.62 -0.07
CA PHE A 86 12.21 -10.84 -0.41
C PHE A 86 13.71 -10.59 -0.46
N GLU A 87 14.16 -9.51 -1.11
CA GLU A 87 15.57 -9.14 -1.22
C GLU A 87 16.24 -8.99 0.16
N SER A 88 15.55 -8.33 1.10
CA SER A 88 16.10 -8.03 2.44
C SER A 88 16.04 -9.21 3.42
N ASN A 89 15.34 -10.30 3.07
CA ASN A 89 15.09 -11.43 3.98
C ASN A 89 15.45 -12.80 3.38
N ARG A 90 16.32 -12.85 2.35
CA ARG A 90 16.72 -14.09 1.65
C ARG A 90 17.15 -15.25 2.56
N SER A 91 17.73 -14.98 3.72
CA SER A 91 18.19 -16.02 4.65
C SER A 91 17.06 -16.73 5.42
N ARG A 92 15.84 -16.18 5.40
CA ARG A 92 14.71 -16.67 6.22
C ARG A 92 13.34 -16.58 5.53
N LEU A 93 13.28 -16.11 4.29
CA LEU A 93 12.07 -16.02 3.49
C LEU A 93 12.29 -16.71 2.14
N SER A 94 11.53 -17.76 1.88
CA SER A 94 11.57 -18.55 0.65
C SER A 94 10.26 -18.41 -0.12
N LEU A 95 10.34 -18.50 -1.45
CA LEU A 95 9.17 -18.58 -2.34
C LEU A 95 9.16 -19.93 -3.07
N PHE A 96 8.01 -20.55 -3.14
CA PHE A 96 7.73 -21.79 -3.87
C PHE A 96 6.49 -21.61 -4.75
N CYS A 97 6.68 -21.05 -5.94
CA CYS A 97 5.64 -20.97 -6.97
C CYS A 97 5.52 -22.30 -7.74
N ASN A 98 4.40 -22.49 -8.46
CA ASN A 98 4.04 -23.73 -9.13
C ASN A 98 3.86 -24.93 -8.16
N VAL A 99 3.43 -24.66 -6.91
CA VAL A 99 3.15 -25.67 -5.88
C VAL A 99 1.70 -25.56 -5.42
N ARG A 100 0.89 -26.57 -5.70
CA ARG A 100 -0.52 -26.62 -5.29
C ARG A 100 -0.67 -27.29 -3.93
N ILE A 101 -0.89 -26.49 -2.91
CA ILE A 101 -1.30 -26.99 -1.58
C ILE A 101 -2.69 -27.63 -1.67
N GLY A 102 -2.84 -28.80 -1.08
CA GLY A 102 -4.00 -29.69 -1.22
C GLY A 102 -3.85 -30.76 -2.30
N SER A 103 -2.80 -30.73 -3.12
CA SER A 103 -2.51 -31.80 -4.10
C SER A 103 -1.03 -32.22 -4.11
N ASP A 104 -0.12 -31.29 -4.40
CA ASP A 104 1.32 -31.56 -4.43
C ASP A 104 1.87 -31.75 -2.99
N LEU A 105 1.31 -30.98 -2.05
CA LEU A 105 1.52 -31.10 -0.61
C LEU A 105 0.18 -30.92 0.13
N SER A 106 -0.23 -31.88 0.95
CA SER A 106 -1.48 -31.78 1.71
C SER A 106 -1.34 -30.84 2.92
N VAL A 107 -2.45 -30.23 3.34
CA VAL A 107 -2.45 -29.37 4.55
C VAL A 107 -2.07 -30.19 5.79
N GLU A 108 -2.50 -31.45 5.88
CA GLU A 108 -2.13 -32.36 6.98
C GLU A 108 -0.61 -32.57 7.05
N GLU A 109 0.05 -32.79 5.92
CA GLU A 109 1.51 -32.91 5.87
C GLU A 109 2.18 -31.63 6.33
N MET A 110 1.69 -30.46 5.91
CA MET A 110 2.25 -29.17 6.35
C MET A 110 2.24 -29.02 7.88
N THR A 111 1.23 -29.55 8.58
CA THR A 111 1.17 -29.48 10.06
C THR A 111 2.33 -30.20 10.75
N LYS A 112 3.05 -31.08 10.04
CA LYS A 112 4.22 -31.80 10.56
C LYS A 112 5.51 -30.98 10.45
N TYR A 113 5.54 -29.96 9.59
CA TYR A 113 6.75 -29.19 9.26
C TYR A 113 6.69 -27.74 9.70
N TYR A 114 5.49 -27.19 9.93
CA TYR A 114 5.28 -25.78 10.25
C TYR A 114 4.61 -25.59 11.60
N ASP A 115 5.10 -24.62 12.36
CA ASP A 115 4.48 -24.19 13.62
C ASP A 115 3.23 -23.36 13.38
N VAL A 116 3.24 -22.59 12.28
CA VAL A 116 2.14 -21.72 11.86
C VAL A 116 1.85 -21.97 10.39
N ILE A 117 0.57 -22.12 10.05
CA ILE A 117 0.09 -22.18 8.67
C ILE A 117 -0.91 -21.05 8.46
N LEU A 118 -0.60 -20.15 7.54
CA LEU A 118 -1.49 -19.08 7.10
C LEU A 118 -2.11 -19.45 5.76
N LEU A 119 -3.43 -19.51 5.70
CA LEU A 119 -4.20 -19.69 4.48
C LEU A 119 -4.56 -18.32 3.92
N SER A 120 -4.06 -18.02 2.72
CA SER A 120 -4.23 -16.73 2.03
C SER A 120 -4.39 -16.89 0.52
N TYR A 121 -4.96 -18.02 0.09
CA TYR A 121 -5.07 -18.42 -1.33
C TYR A 121 -6.24 -17.76 -2.08
N GLY A 122 -6.96 -16.85 -1.42
CA GLY A 122 -8.02 -16.06 -2.02
C GLY A 122 -9.22 -16.86 -2.52
N ALA A 123 -9.91 -16.36 -3.55
CA ALA A 123 -11.03 -17.01 -4.21
C ALA A 123 -10.84 -16.96 -5.72
N HIS A 124 -10.60 -18.12 -6.34
CA HIS A 124 -10.25 -18.21 -7.77
C HIS A 124 -11.37 -18.76 -8.65
N HIS A 125 -12.44 -19.29 -8.05
CA HIS A 125 -13.55 -19.83 -8.81
C HIS A 125 -14.67 -18.79 -8.98
N PRO A 126 -15.12 -18.51 -10.22
CA PRO A 126 -16.30 -17.68 -10.43
C PRO A 126 -17.56 -18.36 -9.89
N ARG A 127 -18.55 -17.55 -9.49
CA ARG A 127 -19.93 -18.05 -9.35
C ARG A 127 -20.50 -18.33 -10.72
N HIS A 128 -21.17 -19.45 -10.86
CA HIS A 128 -21.79 -19.85 -12.12
C HIS A 128 -23.15 -19.15 -12.30
N LEU A 129 -23.50 -18.83 -13.54
CA LEU A 129 -24.80 -18.25 -13.87
C LEU A 129 -25.79 -19.38 -14.11
N GLU A 130 -26.77 -19.54 -13.23
CA GLU A 130 -27.69 -20.68 -13.26
C GLU A 130 -28.93 -20.37 -14.11
N ILE A 131 -28.75 -20.28 -15.44
CA ILE A 131 -29.84 -20.09 -16.41
C ILE A 131 -29.67 -21.02 -17.63
N PRO A 132 -30.74 -21.38 -18.34
CA PRO A 132 -30.65 -22.13 -19.58
C PRO A 132 -29.73 -21.44 -20.61
N GLY A 133 -28.94 -22.24 -21.32
CA GLY A 133 -28.03 -21.77 -22.37
C GLY A 133 -26.67 -21.22 -21.89
N VAL A 134 -26.36 -21.24 -20.58
CA VAL A 134 -25.07 -20.76 -20.04
C VAL A 134 -23.84 -21.44 -20.64
N GLU A 135 -23.96 -22.70 -21.06
CA GLU A 135 -22.89 -23.48 -21.71
C GLU A 135 -22.67 -23.12 -23.20
N SER A 136 -23.38 -22.12 -23.72
CA SER A 136 -23.20 -21.67 -25.11
C SER A 136 -21.79 -21.16 -25.36
N LYS A 137 -21.27 -21.36 -26.57
CA LYS A 137 -19.96 -20.83 -26.95
C LYS A 137 -19.96 -19.30 -26.86
N ASN A 138 -18.83 -18.75 -26.42
CA ASN A 138 -18.62 -17.32 -26.19
C ASN A 138 -19.50 -16.72 -25.07
N VAL A 139 -19.88 -17.56 -24.10
CA VAL A 139 -20.33 -17.16 -22.77
C VAL A 139 -19.18 -17.43 -21.80
N MET A 140 -18.81 -16.46 -20.97
CA MET A 140 -17.73 -16.65 -20.00
C MET A 140 -17.91 -15.80 -18.74
N SER A 141 -17.23 -16.18 -17.66
CA SER A 141 -17.25 -15.37 -16.46
C SER A 141 -16.36 -14.13 -16.60
N GLY A 142 -16.65 -13.09 -15.81
CA GLY A 142 -15.78 -11.91 -15.72
C GLY A 142 -14.35 -12.28 -15.33
N SER A 143 -14.16 -13.26 -14.45
CA SER A 143 -12.81 -13.72 -14.07
C SER A 143 -12.07 -14.43 -15.21
N ASP A 144 -12.77 -15.14 -16.09
CA ASP A 144 -12.13 -15.79 -17.24
C ASP A 144 -11.67 -14.73 -18.26
N PHE A 145 -12.52 -13.72 -18.51
CA PHE A 145 -12.15 -12.59 -19.35
C PHE A 145 -10.95 -11.80 -18.79
N VAL A 146 -10.96 -11.55 -17.47
CA VAL A 146 -9.83 -10.93 -16.74
C VAL A 146 -8.57 -11.77 -16.84
N SER A 147 -8.69 -13.08 -16.64
CA SER A 147 -7.57 -14.02 -16.74
C SER A 147 -6.96 -14.00 -18.14
N TRP A 148 -7.79 -13.94 -19.19
CA TRP A 148 -7.35 -13.83 -20.57
C TRP A 148 -6.55 -12.56 -20.80
N TYR A 149 -7.11 -11.37 -20.51
CA TYR A 149 -6.39 -10.14 -20.82
C TYR A 149 -5.17 -9.93 -19.93
N ASN A 150 -5.12 -10.51 -18.72
CA ASN A 150 -3.95 -10.42 -17.85
C ASN A 150 -2.89 -11.50 -18.11
N GLY A 151 -3.09 -12.37 -19.10
CA GLY A 151 -2.09 -13.36 -19.52
C GLY A 151 -1.94 -14.54 -18.57
N VAL A 152 -3.03 -14.96 -17.92
CA VAL A 152 -3.05 -16.25 -17.20
C VAL A 152 -2.81 -17.39 -18.22
N PRO A 153 -1.90 -18.32 -17.93
CA PRO A 153 -1.63 -19.43 -18.84
C PRO A 153 -2.89 -20.25 -19.14
N LYS A 154 -3.11 -20.57 -20.42
CA LYS A 154 -4.27 -21.35 -20.92
C LYS A 154 -5.64 -20.72 -20.64
N ALA A 155 -5.70 -19.40 -20.44
CA ALA A 155 -6.97 -18.69 -20.32
C ALA A 155 -7.85 -18.84 -21.59
N GLN A 156 -9.17 -18.90 -21.40
CA GLN A 156 -10.14 -18.96 -22.49
C GLN A 156 -10.11 -17.66 -23.31
N VAL A 157 -9.99 -17.79 -24.63
CA VAL A 157 -9.96 -16.63 -25.54
C VAL A 157 -11.39 -16.30 -26.01
N PRO A 158 -11.88 -15.06 -25.84
CA PRO A 158 -13.17 -14.63 -26.38
C PRO A 158 -13.09 -14.36 -27.89
N VAL A 159 -14.23 -14.51 -28.56
CA VAL A 159 -14.41 -14.09 -29.96
C VAL A 159 -15.07 -12.71 -29.99
N LEU A 160 -14.41 -11.72 -30.62
CA LEU A 160 -14.82 -10.30 -30.63
C LEU A 160 -15.25 -9.81 -32.02
N ASP A 161 -15.88 -10.66 -32.83
CA ASP A 161 -16.34 -10.38 -34.20
C ASP A 161 -17.79 -9.84 -34.31
N ASP A 162 -18.48 -9.68 -33.18
CA ASP A 162 -19.84 -9.12 -33.10
C ASP A 162 -19.79 -7.73 -32.46
N PRO A 163 -20.57 -6.75 -32.96
CA PRO A 163 -20.60 -5.42 -32.36
C PRO A 163 -21.19 -5.35 -30.95
N ASN A 164 -21.98 -6.34 -30.54
CA ASN A 164 -22.74 -6.32 -29.30
C ASN A 164 -22.16 -7.26 -28.23
N VAL A 165 -21.84 -6.69 -27.08
CA VAL A 165 -21.41 -7.41 -25.87
C VAL A 165 -22.39 -7.13 -24.73
N VAL A 166 -22.78 -8.17 -24.01
CA VAL A 166 -23.52 -8.04 -22.75
C VAL A 166 -22.64 -8.41 -21.57
N ILE A 167 -22.63 -7.56 -20.54
CA ILE A 167 -21.94 -7.81 -19.28
C ILE A 167 -23.00 -7.86 -18.16
N ILE A 168 -23.11 -8.98 -17.45
CA ILE A 168 -24.03 -9.13 -16.31
C ILE A 168 -23.28 -8.82 -15.01
N GLY A 169 -23.74 -7.82 -14.26
CA GLY A 169 -23.21 -7.45 -12.96
C GLY A 169 -22.80 -5.97 -12.87
N ASN A 170 -22.89 -5.39 -11.67
CA ASN A 170 -22.55 -3.99 -11.41
C ASN A 170 -21.44 -3.86 -10.35
N GLY A 171 -20.36 -4.61 -10.52
CA GLY A 171 -19.14 -4.49 -9.71
C GLY A 171 -17.97 -3.93 -10.51
N ASN A 172 -16.83 -3.66 -9.86
CA ASN A 172 -15.64 -3.12 -10.54
C ASN A 172 -15.16 -4.02 -11.69
N VAL A 173 -15.17 -5.35 -11.52
CA VAL A 173 -14.78 -6.30 -12.58
C VAL A 173 -15.63 -6.14 -13.85
N ALA A 174 -16.92 -5.81 -13.71
CA ALA A 174 -17.77 -5.54 -14.88
C ALA A 174 -17.34 -4.27 -15.61
N LEU A 175 -16.92 -3.23 -14.87
CA LEU A 175 -16.36 -2.01 -15.45
C LEU A 175 -14.99 -2.26 -16.07
N ASP A 176 -14.12 -3.07 -15.44
CA ASP A 176 -12.83 -3.45 -16.03
C ASP A 176 -13.03 -4.17 -17.37
N CYS A 177 -13.98 -5.12 -17.45
CA CYS A 177 -14.30 -5.80 -18.70
C CYS A 177 -14.79 -4.82 -19.77
N ALA A 178 -15.68 -3.89 -19.41
CA ALA A 178 -16.19 -2.87 -20.33
C ALA A 178 -15.07 -1.92 -20.80
N ARG A 179 -14.21 -1.50 -19.87
CA ARG A 179 -13.11 -0.57 -20.13
C ARG A 179 -12.08 -1.19 -21.05
N ILE A 180 -11.63 -2.42 -20.79
CA ILE A 180 -10.67 -3.13 -21.67
C ILE A 180 -11.19 -3.29 -23.10
N LEU A 181 -12.50 -3.54 -23.27
CA LEU A 181 -13.13 -3.58 -24.59
C LEU A 181 -13.22 -2.20 -25.26
N SER A 182 -13.14 -1.11 -24.50
CA SER A 182 -13.36 0.26 -24.98
C SER A 182 -12.10 1.15 -25.01
N THR A 183 -11.00 0.78 -24.36
CA THR A 183 -9.77 1.58 -24.23
C THR A 183 -8.56 1.04 -25.02
N VAL A 184 -8.77 0.17 -26.01
CA VAL A 184 -7.72 -0.59 -26.72
C VAL A 184 -6.45 0.23 -27.06
N LYS A 185 -6.59 1.48 -27.55
CA LYS A 185 -5.46 2.33 -27.92
C LYS A 185 -4.51 2.64 -26.75
N SER A 186 -5.02 2.91 -25.55
CA SER A 186 -4.19 3.23 -24.39
C SER A 186 -3.50 2.00 -23.81
N LEU A 187 -3.95 0.79 -24.18
CA LEU A 187 -3.38 -0.47 -23.69
C LEU A 187 -2.02 -0.80 -24.33
N ARG A 188 -1.65 -0.14 -25.45
CA ARG A 188 -0.42 -0.43 -26.21
C ARG A 188 0.87 -0.33 -25.39
N THR A 189 0.91 0.49 -24.35
CA THR A 189 2.09 0.72 -23.50
C THR A 189 2.04 -0.05 -22.17
N THR A 190 0.94 -0.76 -21.90
CA THR A 190 0.67 -1.46 -20.65
C THR A 190 1.30 -2.87 -20.59
N ASP A 191 1.01 -3.63 -19.52
CA ASP A 191 1.45 -5.01 -19.34
C ASP A 191 0.50 -6.07 -19.95
N ILE A 192 -0.52 -5.66 -20.72
CA ILE A 192 -1.39 -6.59 -21.46
C ILE A 192 -0.54 -7.44 -22.44
N PRO A 193 -0.71 -8.75 -22.61
CA PRO A 193 0.08 -9.51 -23.59
C PRO A 193 -0.17 -9.06 -25.04
N SER A 194 0.84 -9.07 -25.92
CA SER A 194 0.65 -8.65 -27.32
C SER A 194 -0.44 -9.44 -28.04
N GLY A 195 -0.48 -10.77 -27.89
CA GLY A 195 -1.50 -11.59 -28.56
C GLY A 195 -2.94 -11.30 -28.09
N VAL A 196 -3.12 -10.74 -26.89
CA VAL A 196 -4.43 -10.25 -26.43
C VAL A 196 -4.74 -8.90 -27.09
N LEU A 197 -3.75 -8.01 -27.11
CA LEU A 197 -3.88 -6.69 -27.72
C LEU A 197 -4.23 -6.80 -29.21
N ASP A 198 -3.61 -7.72 -29.95
CA ASP A 198 -3.92 -7.97 -31.36
C ASP A 198 -5.41 -8.32 -31.56
N ILE A 199 -5.96 -9.19 -30.71
CA ILE A 199 -7.39 -9.56 -30.74
C ILE A 199 -8.29 -8.37 -30.39
N LEU A 200 -7.89 -7.52 -29.44
CA LEU A 200 -8.64 -6.32 -29.07
C LEU A 200 -8.59 -5.27 -30.18
N GLU A 201 -7.49 -5.15 -30.91
CA GLU A 201 -7.34 -4.23 -32.04
C GLU A 201 -8.20 -4.63 -33.24
N ASP A 202 -8.36 -5.94 -33.47
CA ASP A 202 -9.24 -6.50 -34.52
C ASP A 202 -10.72 -6.60 -34.09
N SER A 203 -11.05 -6.19 -32.86
CA SER A 203 -12.40 -6.25 -32.30
C SER A 203 -13.41 -5.43 -33.11
N ARG A 204 -14.60 -6.00 -33.34
CA ARG A 204 -15.75 -5.31 -33.95
C ARG A 204 -16.71 -4.72 -32.91
N VAL A 205 -16.40 -4.85 -31.62
CA VAL A 205 -17.26 -4.41 -30.53
C VAL A 205 -17.44 -2.90 -30.56
N THR A 206 -18.70 -2.46 -30.65
CA THR A 206 -19.10 -1.05 -30.60
C THR A 206 -20.24 -0.79 -29.63
N ASN A 207 -20.90 -1.83 -29.10
CA ASN A 207 -22.05 -1.70 -28.23
C ASN A 207 -21.92 -2.61 -27.01
N ILE A 208 -21.68 -2.03 -25.83
CA ILE A 208 -21.57 -2.74 -24.57
C ILE A 208 -22.81 -2.44 -23.72
N LYS A 209 -23.49 -3.48 -23.23
CA LYS A 209 -24.63 -3.34 -22.30
C LYS A 209 -24.29 -3.98 -20.96
N ILE A 210 -24.22 -3.17 -19.91
CA ILE A 210 -23.97 -3.61 -18.54
C ILE A 210 -25.31 -3.78 -17.83
N ILE A 211 -25.68 -5.02 -17.55
CA ILE A 211 -26.98 -5.42 -17.02
C ILE A 211 -26.91 -5.62 -15.50
N GLY A 212 -27.80 -4.92 -14.80
CA GLY A 212 -28.02 -5.04 -13.36
C GLY A 212 -29.40 -5.59 -13.03
N ARG A 213 -29.45 -6.63 -12.20
CA ARG A 213 -30.73 -7.21 -11.71
C ARG A 213 -31.48 -6.32 -10.71
N ARG A 214 -30.81 -5.33 -10.12
CA ARG A 214 -31.35 -4.37 -9.15
C ARG A 214 -31.19 -2.95 -9.67
N GLY A 215 -31.69 -1.97 -8.92
CA GLY A 215 -31.60 -0.55 -9.28
C GLY A 215 -30.20 0.05 -9.12
N PRO A 216 -29.98 1.26 -9.66
CA PRO A 216 -28.72 2.02 -9.58
C PRO A 216 -28.22 2.21 -8.14
N GLU A 217 -29.13 2.33 -7.17
CA GLU A 217 -28.82 2.45 -5.76
C GLU A 217 -28.19 1.20 -5.14
N ASN A 218 -28.16 0.08 -5.87
CA ASN A 218 -27.62 -1.22 -5.43
C ASN A 218 -26.29 -1.60 -6.11
N VAL A 219 -25.69 -0.69 -6.87
CA VAL A 219 -24.39 -0.93 -7.51
C VAL A 219 -23.30 -1.19 -6.47
N SER A 220 -22.30 -1.96 -6.88
CA SER A 220 -21.15 -2.36 -6.06
C SER A 220 -19.82 -1.84 -6.60
N PHE A 221 -19.80 -1.21 -7.79
CA PHE A 221 -18.63 -0.51 -8.27
C PHE A 221 -18.34 0.77 -7.49
N THR A 222 -17.08 1.22 -7.53
CA THR A 222 -16.65 2.45 -6.86
C THR A 222 -16.70 3.65 -7.82
N ILE A 223 -16.64 4.86 -7.25
CA ILE A 223 -16.76 6.11 -8.02
C ILE A 223 -15.59 6.33 -8.99
N LYS A 224 -14.37 5.90 -8.63
CA LYS A 224 -13.19 6.01 -9.49
C LYS A 224 -13.43 5.26 -10.81
N GLU A 225 -13.75 3.97 -10.71
CA GLU A 225 -13.99 3.10 -11.87
C GLU A 225 -15.13 3.62 -12.75
N LEU A 226 -16.20 4.12 -12.13
CA LEU A 226 -17.33 4.69 -12.87
C LEU A 226 -16.91 5.96 -13.64
N ARG A 227 -16.17 6.87 -13.00
CA ARG A 227 -15.69 8.10 -13.65
C ARG A 227 -14.74 7.81 -14.80
N GLU A 228 -13.87 6.83 -14.64
CA GLU A 228 -12.99 6.38 -15.72
C GLU A 228 -13.79 5.84 -16.91
N GLN A 229 -14.83 5.03 -16.67
CA GLN A 229 -15.71 4.54 -17.73
C GLN A 229 -16.45 5.67 -18.47
N PHE A 230 -16.87 6.73 -17.79
CA PHE A 230 -17.47 7.92 -18.42
C PHE A 230 -16.47 8.75 -19.24
N LYS A 231 -15.17 8.63 -18.95
CA LYS A 231 -14.11 9.40 -19.61
C LYS A 231 -13.40 8.63 -20.73
N VAL A 232 -13.87 7.42 -21.07
CA VAL A 232 -13.27 6.64 -22.15
C VAL A 232 -13.41 7.39 -23.48
N PRO A 233 -12.30 7.74 -24.16
CA PRO A 233 -12.36 8.46 -25.42
C PRO A 233 -13.11 7.67 -26.50
N GLU A 234 -13.84 8.35 -27.38
CA GLU A 234 -14.64 7.77 -28.47
C GLU A 234 -15.87 6.94 -28.04
N TRP A 235 -16.08 6.69 -26.74
CA TRP A 235 -17.21 5.90 -26.24
C TRP A 235 -18.22 6.77 -25.50
N ASN A 236 -19.48 6.68 -25.88
CA ASN A 236 -20.57 7.29 -25.16
C ASN A 236 -21.10 6.35 -24.08
N THR A 237 -20.76 6.64 -22.83
CA THR A 237 -21.26 5.87 -21.67
C THR A 237 -22.53 6.53 -21.12
N THR A 238 -23.65 5.81 -21.04
CA THR A 238 -24.94 6.32 -20.56
C THR A 238 -25.62 5.39 -19.56
N VAL A 239 -26.44 5.96 -18.69
CA VAL A 239 -27.19 5.24 -17.66
C VAL A 239 -28.68 5.37 -17.94
N GLU A 240 -29.35 4.23 -18.09
CA GLU A 240 -30.78 4.23 -18.35
C GLU A 240 -31.57 4.38 -17.05
N MET A 241 -32.30 5.50 -16.94
CA MET A 241 -33.27 5.77 -15.87
C MET A 241 -34.48 6.51 -16.44
N ASP A 242 -35.67 6.14 -15.98
CA ASP A 242 -36.88 6.92 -16.23
C ASP A 242 -37.03 8.10 -15.23
N VAL A 243 -38.02 8.95 -15.48
CA VAL A 243 -38.27 10.16 -14.67
C VAL A 243 -38.53 9.81 -13.20
N GLU A 244 -39.30 8.76 -12.93
CA GLU A 244 -39.61 8.31 -11.57
C GLU A 244 -38.34 7.87 -10.82
N GLN A 245 -37.44 7.14 -11.48
CA GLN A 245 -36.15 6.73 -10.91
C GLN A 245 -35.27 7.93 -10.58
N ILE A 246 -35.21 8.93 -11.46
CA ILE A 246 -34.39 10.13 -11.27
C ILE A 246 -34.89 10.90 -10.05
N GLU A 247 -36.21 11.12 -9.95
CA GLU A 247 -36.83 11.83 -8.83
C GLU A 247 -36.59 11.08 -7.50
N LYS A 248 -36.88 9.78 -7.46
CA LYS A 248 -36.65 8.95 -6.28
C LYS A 248 -35.19 8.93 -5.85
N LEU A 249 -34.26 8.86 -6.80
CA LEU A 249 -32.84 8.87 -6.48
C LEU A 249 -32.43 10.24 -5.92
N LYS A 250 -32.89 11.35 -6.53
CA LYS A 250 -32.63 12.72 -6.05
C LYS A 250 -33.15 12.95 -4.62
N ASP A 251 -34.35 12.47 -4.30
CA ASP A 251 -34.93 12.60 -2.96
C ASP A 251 -34.10 11.86 -1.90
N THR A 252 -33.59 10.67 -2.26
CA THR A 252 -32.79 9.83 -1.36
C THR A 252 -31.32 10.25 -1.24
N LEU A 253 -30.79 11.10 -2.15
CA LEU A 253 -29.39 11.56 -2.09
C LEU A 253 -29.02 12.24 -0.77
N SER A 254 -29.98 12.96 -0.15
CA SER A 254 -29.73 13.73 1.06
C SER A 254 -29.47 12.86 2.30
N SER A 255 -30.04 11.66 2.34
CA SER A 255 -29.94 10.72 3.48
C SER A 255 -28.81 9.69 3.35
N MET A 256 -28.16 9.61 2.17
CA MET A 256 -27.04 8.71 1.94
C MET A 256 -25.73 9.20 2.56
N ASP A 257 -24.85 8.27 2.90
CA ASP A 257 -23.48 8.60 3.30
C ASP A 257 -22.72 9.33 2.18
N ARG A 258 -21.69 10.11 2.54
CA ARG A 258 -20.93 10.95 1.60
C ARG A 258 -20.39 10.15 0.40
N ARG A 259 -19.94 8.92 0.60
CA ARG A 259 -19.35 8.09 -0.46
C ARG A 259 -20.43 7.65 -1.43
N ARG A 260 -21.53 7.10 -0.92
CA ARG A 260 -22.64 6.62 -1.76
C ARG A 260 -23.37 7.78 -2.45
N LYS A 261 -23.56 8.91 -1.77
CA LYS A 261 -24.12 10.13 -2.36
C LYS A 261 -23.35 10.58 -3.60
N ARG A 262 -22.01 10.69 -3.51
CA ARG A 262 -21.16 11.08 -4.65
C ARG A 262 -21.25 10.10 -5.82
N LEU A 263 -21.27 8.79 -5.53
CA LEU A 263 -21.42 7.78 -6.57
C LEU A 263 -22.76 7.92 -7.31
N MET A 264 -23.85 8.13 -6.57
CA MET A 264 -25.18 8.31 -7.15
C MET A 264 -25.29 9.60 -7.97
N THR A 265 -24.63 10.69 -7.53
CA THR A 265 -24.55 11.93 -8.32
C THR A 265 -23.90 11.70 -9.68
N VAL A 266 -22.78 10.97 -9.72
CA VAL A 266 -22.10 10.63 -11.00
C VAL A 266 -22.98 9.73 -11.88
N LEU A 267 -23.75 8.81 -11.32
CA LEU A 267 -24.70 8.02 -12.11
C LEU A 267 -25.81 8.89 -12.71
N LEU A 268 -26.30 9.89 -11.98
CA LEU A 268 -27.30 10.84 -12.47
C LEU A 268 -26.76 11.73 -13.58
N GLU A 269 -25.49 12.14 -13.52
CA GLU A 269 -24.80 12.88 -14.59
C GLU A 269 -24.74 12.06 -15.89
N GLY A 270 -24.68 10.73 -15.78
CA GLY A 270 -24.68 9.81 -16.92
C GLY A 270 -26.05 9.52 -17.53
N VAL A 271 -27.15 10.06 -16.99
CA VAL A 271 -28.51 9.84 -17.51
C VAL A 271 -28.74 10.72 -18.72
N ASN A 272 -28.35 10.22 -19.89
CA ASN A 272 -28.50 10.88 -21.18
C ASN A 272 -28.98 9.87 -22.24
N SER A 273 -29.42 10.38 -23.40
CA SER A 273 -29.70 9.53 -24.55
C SER A 273 -28.39 8.98 -25.11
N PRO A 274 -28.34 7.72 -25.57
CA PRO A 274 -27.15 7.16 -26.20
C PRO A 274 -26.87 7.85 -27.53
N GLU A 275 -25.62 8.26 -27.74
CA GLU A 275 -25.16 9.01 -28.93
C GLU A 275 -23.88 8.38 -29.51
N GLY A 276 -23.62 8.63 -30.80
CA GLY A 276 -22.43 8.13 -31.50
C GLY A 276 -22.43 6.63 -31.78
N ASP A 277 -21.39 6.17 -32.49
CA ASP A 277 -21.28 4.80 -33.01
C ASP A 277 -20.84 3.78 -31.94
N LYS A 278 -20.06 4.23 -30.94
CA LYS A 278 -19.54 3.38 -29.86
C LYS A 278 -20.22 3.73 -28.53
N GLN A 279 -20.91 2.77 -27.94
CA GLN A 279 -21.80 3.00 -26.80
C GLN A 279 -21.56 2.00 -25.67
N CYS A 280 -21.60 2.47 -24.43
CA CYS A 280 -21.63 1.65 -23.22
C CYS A 280 -22.86 2.03 -22.37
N ARG A 281 -23.85 1.14 -22.26
CA ARG A 281 -25.13 1.43 -21.61
C ARG A 281 -25.32 0.64 -20.32
N PHE A 282 -25.66 1.32 -19.24
CA PHE A 282 -26.08 0.68 -17.99
C PHE A 282 -27.58 0.45 -17.99
N LEU A 283 -28.00 -0.81 -17.90
CA LEU A 283 -29.39 -1.25 -17.87
C LEU A 283 -29.70 -1.86 -16.50
N SER A 284 -30.43 -1.13 -15.66
CA SER A 284 -30.85 -1.61 -14.33
C SER A 284 -32.18 -2.36 -14.41
N PHE A 285 -32.51 -3.13 -13.36
CA PHE A 285 -33.77 -3.89 -13.23
C PHE A 285 -33.97 -5.05 -14.23
N ARG A 286 -32.90 -5.53 -14.88
CA ARG A 286 -32.95 -6.64 -15.84
C ARG A 286 -32.45 -7.93 -15.18
N ILE A 287 -33.34 -8.90 -15.03
CA ILE A 287 -33.02 -10.25 -14.54
C ILE A 287 -32.78 -11.15 -15.76
N PRO A 288 -31.60 -11.78 -15.90
CA PRO A 288 -31.37 -12.73 -16.99
C PRO A 288 -32.23 -13.99 -16.81
N GLU A 289 -32.93 -14.41 -17.86
CA GLU A 289 -33.81 -15.61 -17.86
C GLU A 289 -33.23 -16.76 -18.70
N GLU A 290 -32.70 -16.49 -19.90
CA GLU A 290 -32.22 -17.52 -20.84
C GLU A 290 -31.19 -16.95 -21.82
N ILE A 291 -30.14 -17.72 -22.12
CA ILE A 291 -29.19 -17.44 -23.19
C ILE A 291 -29.58 -18.21 -24.44
N MET A 292 -29.70 -17.49 -25.57
CA MET A 292 -30.06 -18.05 -26.85
C MET A 292 -28.81 -18.28 -27.71
N ALA A 293 -28.73 -19.46 -28.33
CA ALA A 293 -27.64 -19.83 -29.22
C ALA A 293 -28.13 -19.96 -30.66
N ASN A 294 -27.24 -19.68 -31.61
CA ASN A 294 -27.43 -19.96 -33.03
C ASN A 294 -27.23 -21.46 -33.34
N SER A 295 -27.34 -21.83 -34.63
CA SER A 295 -27.16 -23.21 -35.10
C SER A 295 -25.81 -23.84 -34.74
N ASP A 296 -24.76 -23.03 -34.56
CA ASP A 296 -23.40 -23.50 -34.24
C ASP A 296 -23.16 -23.62 -32.72
N GLY A 297 -24.19 -23.36 -31.91
CA GLY A 297 -24.13 -23.36 -30.45
C GLY A 297 -23.44 -22.13 -29.86
N ARG A 298 -23.28 -21.05 -30.64
CA ARG A 298 -22.71 -19.78 -30.17
C ARG A 298 -23.82 -18.83 -29.75
N ILE A 299 -23.60 -18.07 -28.67
CA ILE A 299 -24.56 -17.05 -28.23
C ILE A 299 -24.91 -16.07 -29.36
N CYS A 300 -26.19 -15.75 -29.49
CA CYS A 300 -26.70 -14.70 -30.38
C CYS A 300 -27.53 -13.63 -29.64
N ALA A 301 -28.13 -13.98 -28.49
CA ALA A 301 -28.90 -13.04 -27.67
C ALA A 301 -29.08 -13.57 -26.24
N ILE A 302 -29.46 -12.68 -25.33
CA ILE A 302 -29.94 -13.02 -24.00
C ILE A 302 -31.35 -12.48 -23.78
N ARG A 303 -32.24 -13.33 -23.25
CA ARG A 303 -33.56 -12.92 -22.77
C ARG A 303 -33.47 -12.45 -21.32
N VAL A 304 -34.02 -11.26 -21.07
CA VAL A 304 -34.09 -10.67 -19.73
C VAL A 304 -35.52 -10.26 -19.39
N LEU A 305 -35.87 -10.38 -18.11
CA LEU A 305 -37.09 -9.83 -17.53
C LEU A 305 -36.79 -8.48 -16.89
N ASN A 306 -37.49 -7.43 -17.33
CA ASN A 306 -37.53 -6.17 -16.62
C ASN A 306 -38.47 -6.32 -15.41
N ASN A 307 -37.92 -6.41 -14.20
CA ASN A 307 -38.70 -6.69 -13.00
C ASN A 307 -39.52 -5.50 -12.48
N ARG A 308 -39.41 -4.32 -13.11
CA ARG A 308 -40.29 -3.18 -12.86
C ARG A 308 -41.50 -3.17 -13.78
N THR A 309 -41.29 -3.39 -15.08
CA THR A 309 -42.36 -3.30 -16.08
C THR A 309 -43.04 -4.65 -16.36
N GLY A 310 -42.40 -5.76 -15.99
CA GLY A 310 -42.82 -7.11 -16.36
C GLY A 310 -42.52 -7.47 -17.82
N ALA A 311 -41.91 -6.56 -18.60
CA ALA A 311 -41.58 -6.79 -19.99
C ALA A 311 -40.41 -7.78 -20.12
N ARG A 312 -40.48 -8.66 -21.13
CA ARG A 312 -39.36 -9.49 -21.56
C ARG A 312 -38.68 -8.86 -22.76
N GLU A 313 -37.37 -8.69 -22.67
CA GLU A 313 -36.53 -8.10 -23.69
C GLU A 313 -35.55 -9.15 -24.20
N GLU A 314 -35.37 -9.26 -25.51
CA GLU A 314 -34.30 -10.05 -26.11
C GLU A 314 -33.20 -9.08 -26.56
N ILE A 315 -32.01 -9.25 -25.98
CA ILE A 315 -30.86 -8.37 -26.20
C ILE A 315 -29.84 -9.11 -27.06
N PRO A 316 -29.65 -8.73 -28.34
CA PRO A 316 -28.64 -9.34 -29.20
C PRO A 316 -27.22 -9.14 -28.65
N CYS A 317 -26.42 -10.20 -28.68
CA CYS A 317 -25.00 -10.17 -28.33
C CYS A 317 -24.25 -11.39 -28.89
N GLY A 318 -23.03 -11.16 -29.37
CA GLY A 318 -22.14 -12.23 -29.81
C GLY A 318 -21.14 -12.68 -28.75
N LEU A 319 -21.07 -11.99 -27.61
CA LEU A 319 -20.30 -12.31 -26.40
C LEU A 319 -21.13 -11.94 -25.15
N LEU A 320 -21.16 -12.83 -24.17
CA LEU A 320 -21.70 -12.55 -22.84
C LEU A 320 -20.67 -12.80 -21.76
N ILE A 321 -20.47 -11.79 -20.91
CA ILE A 321 -19.58 -11.84 -19.75
C ILE A 321 -20.43 -11.76 -18.47
N TYR A 322 -20.40 -12.74 -17.59
CA TYR A 322 -21.09 -12.65 -16.30
C TYR A 322 -20.11 -12.42 -15.13
N SER A 323 -20.22 -11.27 -14.47
CA SER A 323 -19.40 -10.83 -13.34
C SER A 323 -20.23 -10.73 -12.05
N ILE A 324 -20.70 -11.88 -11.57
CA ILE A 324 -21.60 -12.00 -10.41
C ILE A 324 -20.90 -12.41 -9.10
N GLY A 325 -19.57 -12.33 -9.08
CA GLY A 325 -18.71 -12.62 -7.92
C GLY A 325 -18.04 -13.99 -7.95
N TYR A 326 -17.30 -14.30 -6.89
CA TYR A 326 -16.54 -15.56 -6.75
C TYR A 326 -17.16 -16.47 -5.68
N ARG A 327 -16.84 -17.76 -5.75
CA ARG A 327 -17.09 -18.73 -4.69
C ARG A 327 -15.80 -18.97 -3.90
N THR A 328 -15.95 -19.08 -2.59
CA THR A 328 -14.87 -19.57 -1.72
C THR A 328 -14.74 -21.07 -1.88
N VAL A 329 -13.52 -21.58 -1.86
CA VAL A 329 -13.24 -23.03 -1.85
C VAL A 329 -12.40 -23.34 -0.62
N VAL A 330 -12.72 -24.46 0.02
CA VAL A 330 -11.96 -24.98 1.15
C VAL A 330 -11.02 -26.05 0.61
N LEU A 331 -9.72 -25.92 0.90
CA LEU A 331 -8.73 -26.94 0.49
C LEU A 331 -8.99 -28.25 1.24
N GLU A 332 -8.63 -29.36 0.59
CA GLU A 332 -8.71 -30.68 1.20
C GLU A 332 -7.90 -30.74 2.52
N GLY A 333 -8.50 -31.37 3.54
CA GLY A 333 -7.93 -31.46 4.88
C GLY A 333 -8.23 -30.28 5.80
N ILE A 334 -8.86 -29.21 5.32
CA ILE A 334 -9.30 -28.09 6.17
C ILE A 334 -10.76 -28.32 6.63
N PRO A 335 -11.06 -28.18 7.93
CA PRO A 335 -12.42 -28.26 8.46
C PRO A 335 -13.38 -27.25 7.80
N VAL A 336 -14.61 -27.71 7.56
CA VAL A 336 -15.67 -26.94 6.87
C VAL A 336 -16.83 -26.71 7.83
N ASN A 337 -17.42 -25.51 7.81
CA ASN A 337 -18.64 -25.20 8.57
C ASN A 337 -19.92 -25.51 7.78
N ASP A 338 -21.08 -25.35 8.40
CA ASP A 338 -22.41 -25.64 7.80
C ASP A 338 -22.70 -24.85 6.51
N LYS A 339 -21.96 -23.76 6.25
CA LYS A 339 -22.11 -22.92 5.06
C LYS A 339 -21.13 -23.29 3.93
N GLY A 340 -20.35 -24.37 4.10
CA GLY A 340 -19.36 -24.79 3.11
C GLY A 340 -18.10 -23.90 3.08
N MET A 341 -17.87 -23.10 4.13
CA MET A 341 -16.67 -22.26 4.28
C MET A 341 -15.70 -22.86 5.30
N ILE A 342 -14.48 -22.32 5.40
CA ILE A 342 -13.51 -22.73 6.43
C ILE A 342 -14.19 -22.63 7.82
N ALA A 343 -14.08 -23.68 8.62
CA ALA A 343 -14.51 -23.63 10.01
C ALA A 343 -13.52 -22.79 10.82
N MET A 344 -13.95 -21.60 11.21
CA MET A 344 -13.15 -20.64 11.96
C MET A 344 -13.50 -20.69 13.45
N LYS A 345 -12.50 -20.58 14.33
CA LYS A 345 -12.70 -20.37 15.78
C LYS A 345 -13.11 -18.93 16.10
N ASP A 346 -12.54 -17.99 15.36
CA ASP A 346 -12.76 -16.55 15.45
C ASP A 346 -12.47 -15.91 14.08
N ASP A 347 -12.34 -14.59 14.01
CA ASP A 347 -12.15 -13.89 12.74
C ASP A 347 -10.87 -14.29 11.98
N CYS A 348 -9.87 -14.91 12.60
CA CYS A 348 -8.62 -15.25 11.92
C CYS A 348 -8.09 -16.67 12.17
N ARG A 349 -8.49 -17.33 13.27
CA ARG A 349 -8.04 -18.68 13.61
C ARG A 349 -8.95 -19.73 13.00
N VAL A 350 -8.35 -20.75 12.40
CA VAL A 350 -9.05 -21.93 11.88
C VAL A 350 -9.25 -22.95 13.00
N ASP A 351 -10.40 -23.60 13.04
CA ASP A 351 -10.69 -24.69 13.97
C ASP A 351 -10.07 -26.02 13.53
N MET A 352 -8.74 -25.99 13.37
CA MET A 352 -7.96 -27.15 12.96
C MET A 352 -7.51 -27.95 14.20
N PRO A 353 -7.90 -29.23 14.36
CA PRO A 353 -7.47 -30.08 15.46
C PRO A 353 -6.05 -30.64 15.19
N CYS A 354 -5.04 -29.76 15.19
CA CYS A 354 -3.65 -30.13 14.94
C CYS A 354 -2.68 -29.44 15.92
N GLY A 355 -1.41 -29.84 15.87
CA GLY A 355 -0.35 -29.26 16.72
C GLY A 355 0.13 -27.87 16.26
N SER A 356 -0.16 -27.50 15.01
CA SER A 356 0.19 -26.19 14.43
C SER A 356 -0.89 -25.14 14.71
N LEU A 357 -0.50 -23.88 14.72
CA LEU A 357 -1.44 -22.76 14.73
C LEU A 357 -1.87 -22.48 13.29
N VAL A 358 -3.16 -22.61 12.99
CA VAL A 358 -3.69 -22.43 11.63
C VAL A 358 -4.58 -21.19 11.57
N TYR A 359 -4.32 -20.33 10.60
CA TYR A 359 -5.02 -19.07 10.38
C TYR A 359 -5.51 -18.96 8.94
N ALA A 360 -6.51 -18.11 8.72
CA ALA A 360 -6.95 -17.74 7.38
C ALA A 360 -7.13 -16.21 7.30
N THR A 361 -6.84 -15.64 6.14
CA THR A 361 -7.00 -14.19 5.88
C THR A 361 -7.34 -13.91 4.42
N GLY A 362 -7.96 -12.76 4.16
CA GLY A 362 -8.39 -12.32 2.86
C GLY A 362 -9.58 -13.12 2.34
N TRP A 363 -9.68 -13.24 1.02
CA TRP A 363 -10.90 -13.75 0.38
C TRP A 363 -11.22 -15.22 0.68
N CYS A 364 -10.24 -16.04 1.04
CA CYS A 364 -10.52 -17.42 1.45
C CYS A 364 -11.20 -17.50 2.83
N ALA A 365 -10.96 -16.52 3.71
CA ALA A 365 -11.56 -16.45 5.05
C ALA A 365 -12.92 -15.73 5.04
N HIS A 366 -12.99 -14.55 4.42
CA HIS A 366 -14.15 -13.64 4.54
C HIS A 366 -14.98 -13.48 3.26
N GLY A 367 -14.59 -14.20 2.21
CA GLY A 367 -15.21 -14.10 0.89
C GLY A 367 -14.67 -12.95 0.03
N PRO A 368 -15.04 -12.92 -1.25
CA PRO A 368 -14.44 -12.04 -2.27
C PRO A 368 -15.01 -10.62 -2.21
N ARG A 369 -14.66 -9.87 -1.17
CA ARG A 369 -15.06 -8.47 -0.99
C ARG A 369 -13.87 -7.62 -0.58
N GLY A 370 -13.97 -6.32 -0.87
CA GLY A 370 -12.95 -5.34 -0.51
C GLY A 370 -11.87 -5.16 -1.58
N VAL A 371 -11.15 -4.05 -1.47
CA VAL A 371 -10.00 -3.71 -2.30
C VAL A 371 -8.69 -4.14 -1.61
N ILE A 372 -7.56 -3.96 -2.30
CA ILE A 372 -6.23 -4.33 -1.78
C ILE A 372 -5.94 -3.65 -0.43
N VAL A 373 -6.39 -2.41 -0.23
CA VAL A 373 -6.20 -1.66 1.03
C VAL A 373 -6.93 -2.32 2.20
N ASP A 374 -8.16 -2.80 1.99
CA ASP A 374 -8.91 -3.53 3.03
C ASP A 374 -8.16 -4.81 3.41
N THR A 375 -7.65 -5.53 2.41
CA THR A 375 -6.86 -6.75 2.59
C THR A 375 -5.57 -6.48 3.38
N GLN A 376 -4.92 -5.34 3.13
CA GLN A 376 -3.71 -4.93 3.84
C GLN A 376 -3.99 -4.68 5.33
N GLN A 377 -5.10 -4.00 5.66
CA GLN A 377 -5.47 -3.73 7.06
C GLN A 377 -5.78 -5.02 7.81
N GLU A 378 -6.54 -5.92 7.19
CA GLU A 378 -6.85 -7.23 7.75
C GLU A 378 -5.58 -8.04 8.03
N SER A 379 -4.65 -8.07 7.06
CA SER A 379 -3.38 -8.78 7.16
C SER A 379 -2.53 -8.35 8.37
N ILE A 380 -2.59 -7.07 8.74
CA ILE A 380 -1.88 -6.53 9.92
C ILE A 380 -2.49 -7.09 11.21
N THR A 381 -3.82 -7.13 11.29
CA THR A 381 -4.54 -7.67 12.44
C THR A 381 -4.25 -9.17 12.62
N VAL A 382 -4.30 -9.93 11.53
CA VAL A 382 -3.98 -11.37 11.56
C VAL A 382 -2.53 -11.61 11.98
N ALA A 383 -1.58 -10.85 11.43
CA ALA A 383 -0.17 -10.95 11.83
C ALA A 383 0.07 -10.63 13.31
N ASN A 384 -0.62 -9.63 13.87
CA ASN A 384 -0.57 -9.33 15.30
C ASN A 384 -1.06 -10.53 16.12
N GLN A 385 -2.15 -11.16 15.67
CA GLN A 385 -2.73 -12.27 16.38
C GLN A 385 -1.85 -13.52 16.35
N ILE A 386 -1.27 -13.83 15.20
CA ILE A 386 -0.27 -14.91 15.04
C ILE A 386 0.91 -14.70 16.00
N ALA A 387 1.51 -13.51 16.00
CA ALA A 387 2.65 -13.22 16.86
C ALA A 387 2.30 -13.34 18.36
N ALA A 388 1.12 -12.88 18.76
CA ALA A 388 0.63 -12.98 20.13
C ALA A 388 0.41 -14.44 20.57
N ASP A 389 -0.12 -15.30 19.70
CA ASP A 389 -0.33 -16.71 20.04
C ASP A 389 0.97 -17.49 20.04
N LEU A 390 1.85 -17.22 19.07
CA LEU A 390 3.16 -17.84 19.00
C LEU A 390 4.00 -17.54 20.25
N SER A 391 3.90 -16.34 20.81
CA SER A 391 4.59 -15.98 22.07
C SER A 391 4.16 -16.82 23.28
N LYS A 392 2.98 -17.44 23.20
CA LYS A 392 2.44 -18.33 24.24
C LYS A 392 2.75 -19.80 23.96
N LYS A 393 3.17 -20.15 22.73
CA LYS A 393 3.45 -21.52 22.32
C LYS A 393 4.87 -21.91 22.75
N THR A 394 4.97 -22.93 23.59
CA THR A 394 6.24 -23.44 24.12
C THR A 394 6.76 -24.66 23.37
N ASP A 395 5.92 -25.31 22.56
CA ASP A 395 6.23 -26.53 21.81
C ASP A 395 6.38 -26.27 20.30
N LEU A 396 7.40 -25.50 19.92
CA LEU A 396 7.75 -25.36 18.50
C LEU A 396 8.27 -26.71 17.98
N LYS A 397 7.58 -27.25 16.97
CA LYS A 397 7.84 -28.55 16.34
C LYS A 397 8.24 -28.41 14.87
N GLY A 398 8.23 -27.18 14.34
CA GLY A 398 8.59 -26.89 12.97
C GLY A 398 9.95 -27.47 12.61
N SER A 399 10.01 -28.16 11.47
CA SER A 399 11.25 -28.74 10.98
C SER A 399 12.13 -27.64 10.39
N ASN A 400 13.42 -27.64 10.74
CA ASN A 400 14.42 -26.76 10.12
C ASN A 400 14.60 -26.98 8.61
N LYS A 401 14.11 -28.10 8.06
CA LYS A 401 14.32 -28.50 6.66
C LYS A 401 13.30 -27.90 5.69
N GLY A 402 12.20 -27.31 6.18
CA GLY A 402 11.13 -26.73 5.34
C GLY A 402 10.49 -27.70 4.35
N ALA A 403 9.62 -27.19 3.47
CA ALA A 403 8.97 -27.99 2.43
C ALA A 403 9.91 -28.36 1.27
N GLN A 404 11.00 -27.62 1.06
CA GLN A 404 11.94 -27.84 -0.05
C GLN A 404 12.38 -29.30 -0.16
N SER A 405 12.82 -29.90 0.95
CA SER A 405 13.26 -31.29 0.98
C SER A 405 12.19 -32.30 0.54
N ILE A 406 10.91 -31.99 0.77
CA ILE A 406 9.77 -32.84 0.40
C ILE A 406 9.47 -32.66 -1.09
N LEU A 407 9.47 -31.41 -1.56
CA LEU A 407 9.26 -31.08 -2.97
C LEU A 407 10.34 -31.73 -3.83
N ASP A 408 11.61 -31.62 -3.42
CA ASP A 408 12.74 -32.23 -4.10
C ASP A 408 12.66 -33.76 -4.11
N ALA A 409 12.36 -34.38 -2.97
CA ALA A 409 12.23 -35.84 -2.87
C ALA A 409 11.09 -36.39 -3.74
N ARG A 410 10.05 -35.60 -4.00
CA ARG A 410 8.92 -35.95 -4.88
C ARG A 410 9.15 -35.54 -6.34
N GLY A 411 10.25 -34.85 -6.66
CA GLY A 411 10.49 -34.32 -8.01
C GLY A 411 9.49 -33.26 -8.44
N ILE A 412 8.85 -32.57 -7.49
CA ILE A 412 7.92 -31.46 -7.77
C ILE A 412 8.75 -30.25 -8.19
N LYS A 413 8.53 -29.78 -9.43
CA LYS A 413 9.21 -28.58 -9.94
C LYS A 413 8.51 -27.33 -9.42
N TYR A 414 9.29 -26.44 -8.81
CA TYR A 414 8.82 -25.15 -8.30
C TYR A 414 9.70 -24.00 -8.81
N ILE A 415 9.19 -22.77 -8.69
CA ILE A 415 9.91 -21.54 -9.04
C ILE A 415 10.27 -20.81 -7.75
N THR A 416 11.56 -20.53 -7.56
CA THR A 416 12.08 -19.73 -6.43
C THR A 416 11.94 -18.24 -6.67
N TRP A 417 12.30 -17.42 -5.67
CA TRP A 417 12.36 -15.97 -5.84
C TRP A 417 13.37 -15.54 -6.91
N ASP A 418 14.57 -16.13 -6.93
CA ASP A 418 15.60 -15.77 -7.91
C ASP A 418 15.22 -16.24 -9.32
N ASP A 419 14.55 -17.40 -9.44
CA ASP A 419 13.94 -17.85 -10.70
C ASP A 419 12.87 -16.87 -11.19
N TRP A 420 12.01 -16.39 -10.29
CA TRP A 420 11.03 -15.35 -10.58
C TRP A 420 11.70 -14.07 -11.06
N LYS A 421 12.79 -13.61 -10.43
CA LYS A 421 13.51 -12.41 -10.87
C LYS A 421 14.05 -12.53 -12.29
N LYS A 422 14.57 -13.70 -12.69
CA LYS A 422 14.95 -13.97 -14.08
C LYS A 422 13.78 -13.86 -15.05
N ILE A 423 12.61 -14.39 -14.68
CA ILE A 423 11.38 -14.27 -15.47
C ILE A 423 10.95 -12.79 -15.56
N ASP A 424 10.93 -12.07 -14.44
CA ASP A 424 10.56 -10.64 -14.38
C ASP A 424 11.47 -9.80 -15.28
N ASP A 425 12.78 -10.02 -15.25
CA ASP A 425 13.74 -9.32 -16.09
C ASP A 425 13.55 -9.62 -17.57
N LEU A 426 13.27 -10.89 -17.93
CA LEU A 426 12.94 -11.28 -19.30
C LEU A 426 11.66 -10.62 -19.80
N GLU A 427 10.60 -10.59 -18.98
CA GLU A 427 9.34 -9.92 -19.31
C GLU A 427 9.54 -8.41 -19.52
N ARG A 428 10.31 -7.76 -18.66
CA ARG A 428 10.61 -6.32 -18.78
C ARG A 428 11.44 -6.04 -20.04
N LYS A 429 12.47 -6.84 -20.31
CA LYS A 429 13.30 -6.71 -21.52
C LYS A 429 12.46 -6.82 -22.79
N LYS A 430 11.62 -7.85 -22.89
CA LYS A 430 10.68 -8.01 -24.01
C LYS A 430 9.66 -6.87 -24.09
N GLY A 431 9.26 -6.31 -22.94
CA GLY A 431 8.44 -5.12 -22.87
C GLY A 431 9.09 -3.94 -23.55
N VAL A 432 10.34 -3.63 -23.19
CA VAL A 432 11.12 -2.52 -23.77
C VAL A 432 11.25 -2.67 -25.29
N GLU A 433 11.56 -3.88 -25.78
CA GLU A 433 11.63 -4.18 -27.22
C GLU A 433 10.30 -3.90 -27.96
N LYS A 434 9.17 -3.98 -27.26
CA LYS A 434 7.82 -3.76 -27.78
C LYS A 434 7.23 -2.39 -27.41
N GLY A 435 7.99 -1.50 -26.76
CA GLY A 435 7.49 -0.20 -26.30
C GLY A 435 6.49 -0.27 -25.11
N LYS A 436 6.62 -1.31 -24.27
CA LYS A 436 5.73 -1.62 -23.14
C LYS A 436 6.49 -1.66 -21.84
N ILE A 437 5.78 -1.51 -20.71
CA ILE A 437 6.38 -1.67 -19.38
C ILE A 437 6.85 -3.11 -19.09
N ARG A 438 6.19 -4.11 -19.69
CA ARG A 438 6.57 -5.53 -19.67
C ARG A 438 5.77 -6.29 -20.72
N GLU A 439 6.28 -7.44 -21.15
CA GLU A 439 5.55 -8.41 -21.95
C GLU A 439 5.45 -9.72 -21.17
N LYS A 440 4.24 -10.02 -20.65
CA LYS A 440 4.02 -11.20 -19.81
C LYS A 440 4.24 -12.49 -20.59
N LEU A 441 4.92 -13.46 -19.98
CA LEU A 441 4.95 -14.82 -20.49
C LEU A 441 3.61 -15.50 -20.20
N THR A 442 2.93 -15.95 -21.26
CA THR A 442 1.64 -16.66 -21.18
C THR A 442 1.80 -18.17 -21.25
N ASN A 443 3.02 -18.65 -21.55
CA ASN A 443 3.33 -20.06 -21.59
C ASN A 443 4.57 -20.37 -20.75
N PHE A 444 4.36 -21.20 -19.73
CA PHE A 444 5.40 -21.72 -18.84
C PHE A 444 5.61 -23.20 -19.18
N ASN A 445 6.31 -23.47 -20.28
CA ASN A 445 6.69 -24.84 -20.64
C ASN A 445 7.66 -25.41 -19.58
N GLY A 446 7.73 -26.75 -19.49
CA GLY A 446 8.64 -27.44 -18.57
C GLY A 446 10.13 -27.10 -18.76
N GLU A 447 10.50 -26.55 -19.91
CA GLU A 447 11.82 -25.99 -20.22
C GLU A 447 12.06 -24.63 -19.56
N LEU A 448 11.07 -23.74 -19.45
CA LEU A 448 11.27 -22.43 -18.79
C LEU A 448 11.39 -22.59 -17.27
N ILE A 449 10.56 -23.49 -16.70
CA ILE A 449 10.66 -23.96 -15.31
C ILE A 449 11.98 -24.72 -15.11
N GLY A 450 12.41 -25.48 -16.14
CA GLY A 450 13.66 -26.23 -16.15
C GLY A 450 14.90 -25.35 -16.21
N MET A 451 14.95 -24.32 -17.07
CA MET A 451 16.07 -23.40 -17.24
C MET A 451 16.33 -22.59 -15.97
N ALA A 452 15.25 -22.14 -15.30
CA ALA A 452 15.35 -21.49 -14.01
C ALA A 452 16.01 -22.42 -12.96
N SER A 453 15.53 -23.67 -12.89
CA SER A 453 16.07 -24.71 -11.99
C SER A 453 17.45 -25.27 -12.37
N LEU A 454 17.84 -25.24 -13.65
CA LEU A 454 19.09 -25.83 -14.15
C LEU A 454 20.25 -24.83 -14.05
N GLU A 455 20.02 -23.55 -14.36
CA GLU A 455 21.04 -22.52 -14.19
C GLU A 455 21.37 -22.25 -12.73
N SER A 456 20.40 -22.32 -11.81
CA SER A 456 20.69 -22.24 -10.36
C SER A 456 21.59 -23.39 -9.92
N LYS A 457 21.32 -24.62 -10.37
CA LYS A 457 22.18 -25.79 -10.10
C LYS A 457 23.57 -25.74 -10.75
N LEU A 458 23.72 -25.03 -11.87
CA LEU A 458 25.00 -24.83 -12.55
C LEU A 458 25.83 -23.69 -11.93
N LEU A 459 25.19 -22.69 -11.35
CA LEU A 459 25.84 -21.53 -10.72
C LEU A 459 26.24 -21.77 -9.26
N ASP A 460 25.76 -22.83 -8.62
CA ASP A 460 26.18 -23.26 -7.28
C ASP A 460 27.44 -24.16 -7.28
N GLY A 461 28.13 -24.30 -8.42
CA GLY A 461 29.46 -24.88 -8.52
C GLY A 461 30.56 -23.84 -8.28
N GLU A 462 31.68 -24.25 -7.67
CA GLU A 462 32.77 -23.35 -7.23
C GLU A 462 33.06 -22.20 -8.21
N CYS A 463 33.08 -20.96 -7.67
CA CYS A 463 33.45 -19.74 -8.38
C CYS A 463 34.79 -19.90 -9.10
N VAL A 464 34.74 -20.20 -10.40
CA VAL A 464 35.89 -20.05 -11.29
C VAL A 464 35.73 -18.70 -11.99
N GLY A 465 36.49 -17.72 -11.52
CA GLY A 465 36.59 -16.42 -12.17
C GLY A 465 37.24 -16.56 -13.54
N TYR A 466 36.68 -15.90 -14.55
CA TYR A 466 37.36 -15.45 -15.78
C TYR A 466 36.63 -14.17 -16.22
N CYS A 467 37.29 -13.01 -16.11
CA CYS A 467 38.11 -12.39 -17.16
C CYS A 467 37.25 -11.78 -18.27
N SER A 468 37.05 -10.48 -18.15
CA SER A 468 36.65 -9.59 -19.23
C SER A 468 37.84 -9.39 -20.17
N SER A 469 37.62 -9.55 -21.48
CA SER A 469 38.57 -9.13 -22.52
C SER A 469 37.83 -8.61 -23.75
N SER A 470 38.41 -7.54 -24.28
CA SER A 470 38.44 -7.03 -25.67
C SER A 470 37.33 -6.10 -26.15
N ASP A 471 37.57 -5.02 -26.90
CA ASP A 471 38.67 -4.06 -27.21
C ASP A 471 37.95 -2.95 -28.04
N GLU A 472 38.36 -1.67 -28.17
CA GLU A 472 39.49 -1.12 -28.95
C GLU A 472 39.67 0.40 -28.65
N ASP A 473 40.94 0.82 -28.45
CA ASP A 473 41.75 2.01 -28.87
C ASP A 473 41.11 3.43 -29.06
N GLU A 474 41.72 4.59 -28.75
CA GLU A 474 43.07 5.15 -29.02
C GLU A 474 43.45 6.38 -28.11
N GLU A 475 44.77 6.56 -27.89
CA GLU A 475 45.61 7.78 -27.60
C GLU A 475 45.29 8.75 -26.41
N GLY A 476 46.20 9.24 -25.54
CA GLY A 476 47.65 9.14 -25.30
C GLY A 476 48.14 10.27 -24.35
N TRP A 477 49.24 10.02 -23.59
CA TRP A 477 50.30 10.94 -23.04
C TRP A 477 50.72 10.78 -21.55
N LYS A 478 52.03 10.98 -21.31
CA LYS A 478 52.91 10.50 -20.21
C LYS A 478 53.14 11.47 -19.01
N VAL A 479 53.20 10.88 -17.81
CA VAL A 479 54.18 10.91 -16.67
C VAL A 479 55.08 12.14 -16.41
N VAL A 480 55.17 12.58 -15.12
CA VAL A 480 56.42 12.88 -14.34
C VAL A 480 56.18 12.67 -12.82
N ASN A 481 57.17 12.07 -12.13
CA ASN A 481 57.30 11.82 -10.67
C ASN A 481 58.37 12.73 -10.00
N ASP A 482 58.36 12.79 -8.66
CA ASP A 482 59.48 12.72 -7.68
C ASP A 482 59.18 13.59 -6.43
N GLU A 483 58.97 13.05 -5.22
CA GLU A 483 59.88 12.48 -4.19
C GLU A 483 60.52 13.49 -3.19
N ASP A 484 60.01 13.44 -1.94
CA ASP A 484 60.69 13.17 -0.64
C ASP A 484 61.64 14.14 0.13
N GLN A 485 61.45 14.13 1.48
CA GLN A 485 62.39 14.34 2.62
C GLN A 485 62.88 15.76 2.99
N HIS A 486 63.24 16.16 4.23
CA HIS A 486 63.08 15.77 5.64
C HIS A 486 63.69 16.91 6.52
N LYS A 487 63.15 17.12 7.75
CA LYS A 487 63.63 17.79 9.00
C LYS A 487 65.04 18.44 9.06
N ALA A 488 65.41 19.38 9.96
CA ALA A 488 64.85 20.30 10.97
C ALA A 488 66.05 20.93 11.72
N HIS A 489 66.04 22.22 12.14
CA HIS A 489 66.73 22.66 13.38
C HIS A 489 66.37 24.10 13.86
N ILE A 490 65.71 24.15 15.04
CA ILE A 490 65.83 25.05 16.22
C ILE A 490 65.79 26.60 16.11
N MET A 491 64.60 27.15 16.39
CA MET A 491 64.13 27.95 17.55
C MET A 491 64.92 29.12 18.23
N ARG A 492 64.11 30.18 18.51
CA ARG A 492 64.17 31.26 19.55
C ARG A 492 65.05 32.47 19.22
N HIS A 493 64.67 33.74 19.41
CA HIS A 493 63.61 34.40 20.18
C HIS A 493 63.56 35.89 19.74
N MET A 494 62.36 36.53 19.75
CA MET A 494 62.02 37.91 20.21
C MET A 494 60.59 38.22 19.70
N MET A 495 59.55 38.09 20.54
CA MET A 495 58.84 39.19 21.25
C MET A 495 58.40 40.32 20.28
N THR A 496 57.14 40.74 20.10
CA THR A 496 55.85 40.60 20.81
C THR A 496 54.75 41.20 19.89
N PRO A 497 53.45 41.02 20.17
CA PRO A 497 52.55 40.20 19.39
C PRO A 497 51.77 40.95 18.31
N SER A 498 51.86 40.49 17.06
CA SER A 498 50.74 40.56 16.13
C SER A 498 50.55 39.17 15.53
N THR A 499 49.56 38.43 16.06
CA THR A 499 49.18 37.07 15.66
C THR A 499 47.71 36.90 16.11
N ASN A 500 46.73 36.47 15.33
CA ASN A 500 46.73 35.58 14.17
C ASN A 500 45.47 35.81 13.31
N THR A 501 45.65 36.12 12.03
CA THR A 501 44.73 35.71 10.97
C THR A 501 44.92 34.21 10.73
N GLY A 502 44.10 33.41 11.42
CA GLY A 502 44.05 31.95 11.27
C GLY A 502 42.84 31.39 12.02
N VAL A 503 42.42 30.16 11.68
CA VAL A 503 41.12 29.53 12.05
C VAL A 503 40.79 29.55 13.56
N LYS A 504 41.78 29.64 14.47
CA LYS A 504 41.55 29.82 15.92
C LYS A 504 41.24 31.26 16.36
N GLY A 505 41.69 32.27 15.63
CA GLY A 505 41.32 33.68 15.88
C GLY A 505 39.84 33.91 15.58
N VAL A 506 39.36 33.32 14.50
CA VAL A 506 37.94 33.34 14.10
C VAL A 506 37.05 32.63 15.14
N LEU A 507 37.52 31.54 15.75
CA LEU A 507 36.79 30.84 16.82
C LEU A 507 36.69 31.66 18.12
N ASN A 508 37.73 32.41 18.46
CA ASN A 508 37.71 33.28 19.65
C ASN A 508 36.90 34.56 19.43
N GLU A 509 36.94 35.14 18.22
CA GLU A 509 36.07 36.26 17.84
C GLU A 509 34.60 35.83 17.76
N PHE A 510 34.32 34.63 17.27
CA PHE A 510 32.97 34.06 17.24
C PHE A 510 32.45 33.76 18.65
N ALA A 511 33.29 33.24 19.55
CA ALA A 511 32.93 33.04 20.96
C ALA A 511 32.64 34.36 21.68
N ALA A 512 33.44 35.41 21.43
CA ALA A 512 33.22 36.74 21.98
C ALA A 512 31.94 37.41 21.43
N GLU A 513 31.61 37.17 20.15
CA GLU A 513 30.38 37.67 19.54
C GLU A 513 29.13 36.91 20.05
N GLN A 514 29.25 35.61 20.31
CA GLN A 514 28.19 34.83 20.95
C GLN A 514 27.94 35.25 22.41
N GLU A 515 28.99 35.56 23.18
CA GLU A 515 28.84 36.11 24.53
C GLU A 515 28.16 37.48 24.51
N ARG A 516 28.58 38.40 23.63
CA ARG A 516 27.91 39.71 23.47
C ARG A 516 26.45 39.57 23.02
N SER A 517 26.14 38.60 22.17
CA SER A 517 24.77 38.31 21.72
C SER A 517 23.91 37.74 22.85
N MET A 518 24.46 36.84 23.67
CA MET A 518 23.79 36.33 24.86
C MET A 518 23.57 37.41 25.93
N GLU A 519 24.53 38.32 26.12
CA GLU A 519 24.38 39.44 27.04
C GLU A 519 23.32 40.43 26.56
N LYS A 520 23.28 40.76 25.26
CA LYS A 520 22.19 41.57 24.66
C LYS A 520 20.82 40.91 24.84
N ARG A 521 20.75 39.58 24.70
CA ARG A 521 19.50 38.82 24.86
C ARG A 521 19.06 38.76 26.33
N LYS A 522 19.98 38.58 27.27
CA LYS A 522 19.72 38.68 28.72
C LYS A 522 19.34 40.10 29.15
N ALA A 523 19.89 41.14 28.53
CA ALA A 523 19.50 42.53 28.77
C ALA A 523 18.07 42.79 28.26
N LYS A 524 17.74 42.28 27.07
CA LYS A 524 16.39 42.38 26.49
C LYS A 524 15.34 41.63 27.33
N ASP A 525 15.68 40.45 27.85
CA ASP A 525 14.79 39.70 28.76
C ASP A 525 14.61 40.38 30.12
N ARG A 526 15.64 41.09 30.63
CA ARG A 526 15.50 41.94 31.83
C ARG A 526 14.60 43.14 31.57
N GLU A 527 14.72 43.77 30.40
CA GLU A 527 13.87 44.89 29.98
C GLU A 527 12.40 44.44 29.86
N ILE A 528 12.14 43.28 29.26
CA ILE A 528 10.80 42.69 29.11
C ILE A 528 10.20 42.33 30.48
N ARG A 529 10.99 41.78 31.42
CA ARG A 529 10.52 41.55 32.79
C ARG A 529 10.24 42.84 33.54
N ARG A 530 11.04 43.89 33.34
CA ARG A 530 10.82 45.20 33.95
C ARG A 530 9.55 45.86 33.41
N LEU A 531 9.27 45.73 32.11
CA LEU A 531 8.02 46.18 31.48
C LEU A 531 6.81 45.37 31.96
N ALA A 532 6.95 44.06 32.13
CA ALA A 532 5.90 43.21 32.70
C ALA A 532 5.61 43.52 34.18
N GLN A 533 6.63 43.87 34.98
CA GLN A 533 6.44 44.34 36.36
C GLN A 533 5.82 45.75 36.43
N ARG A 534 6.14 46.63 35.48
CA ARG A 534 5.55 47.97 35.39
C ARG A 534 4.09 47.94 34.92
N GLY A 535 3.72 46.95 34.09
CA GLY A 535 2.33 46.67 33.69
C GLY A 535 1.44 46.06 34.78
N MET A 536 2.02 45.66 35.94
CA MET A 536 1.26 45.21 37.13
C MET A 536 0.97 46.33 38.14
N LEU A 537 1.41 47.57 37.86
CA LEU A 537 1.23 48.73 38.74
C LEU A 537 0.82 49.96 37.93
N GLN A 538 -0.35 49.92 37.27
CA GLN A 538 -1.17 51.10 36.94
C GLN A 538 -2.41 50.68 36.11
N GLY A 539 -3.56 50.61 36.79
CA GLY A 539 -4.90 50.51 36.24
C GLY A 539 -5.86 50.77 37.39
N SER A 540 -6.50 51.93 37.37
CA SER A 540 -7.11 52.64 38.50
C SER A 540 -8.35 51.95 39.11
N THR A 541 -8.53 52.17 40.40
CA THR A 541 -9.61 51.80 41.34
C THR A 541 -11.05 52.23 40.97
N LYS A 542 -11.36 52.50 39.70
CA LYS A 542 -12.69 52.98 39.27
C LYS A 542 -13.42 52.10 38.26
N GLU A 543 -12.80 51.01 37.78
CA GLU A 543 -13.44 50.04 36.88
C GLU A 543 -13.81 48.72 37.58
N LEU A 544 -13.32 48.49 38.80
CA LEU A 544 -13.63 47.29 39.60
C LEU A 544 -15.00 47.36 40.31
N GLU A 545 -15.56 48.55 40.53
CA GLU A 545 -16.85 48.71 41.23
C GLU A 545 -18.07 48.50 40.31
N ASN A 546 -17.93 48.66 38.99
CA ASN A 546 -19.06 48.50 38.06
C ASN A 546 -19.27 47.05 37.58
N ALA A 547 -18.35 46.14 37.87
CA ALA A 547 -18.48 44.72 37.50
C ALA A 547 -19.05 43.85 38.64
N GLN A 548 -19.28 44.42 39.83
CA GLN A 548 -19.73 43.68 41.02
C GLN A 548 -21.24 43.75 41.31
N ILE A 549 -22.06 44.21 40.35
CA ILE A 549 -23.51 44.36 40.55
C ILE A 549 -24.36 43.46 39.61
N SER A 550 -23.79 42.75 38.63
CA SER A 550 -24.61 41.93 37.71
C SER A 550 -24.72 40.45 38.07
N ASP A 551 -23.97 39.94 39.04
CA ASP A 551 -23.81 38.48 39.25
C ASP A 551 -24.42 38.02 40.58
N LEU A 552 -25.56 38.58 40.95
CA LEU A 552 -26.42 38.03 42.00
C LEU A 552 -27.83 37.85 41.43
N GLU A 553 -28.06 36.70 40.80
CA GLU A 553 -29.31 35.94 40.91
C GLU A 553 -29.21 34.66 40.05
N GLY A 554 -29.18 33.49 40.70
CA GLY A 554 -29.54 32.22 40.05
C GLY A 554 -28.52 31.07 40.13
N GLU A 555 -27.93 30.82 41.30
CA GLU A 555 -27.35 29.50 41.61
C GLU A 555 -28.46 28.43 41.67
N GLN A 556 -28.22 27.27 41.05
CA GLN A 556 -28.30 25.96 41.71
C GLN A 556 -27.85 24.84 40.75
N GLY A 557 -26.73 24.18 41.08
CA GLY A 557 -26.22 23.00 40.38
C GLY A 557 -24.71 22.76 40.55
N GLU A 558 -24.31 22.44 41.79
CA GLU A 558 -22.97 22.09 42.31
C GLU A 558 -22.15 21.15 41.39
N GLU A 559 -20.96 21.58 40.95
CA GLU A 559 -19.62 21.25 41.49
C GLU A 559 -19.17 19.77 41.49
N GLU A 560 -18.41 19.39 40.46
CA GLU A 560 -17.16 18.58 40.62
C GLU A 560 -16.27 18.69 39.36
N GLU A 561 -15.63 19.84 39.13
CA GLU A 561 -14.66 19.98 38.02
C GLU A 561 -13.34 19.29 38.38
N THR A 562 -13.28 17.98 38.13
CA THR A 562 -12.09 17.16 38.38
C THR A 562 -10.82 17.72 37.71
N LEU A 563 -9.65 17.54 38.34
CA LEU A 563 -8.30 17.83 37.83
C LEU A 563 -8.06 17.39 36.37
N LYS A 564 -8.81 16.38 35.91
CA LYS A 564 -8.81 15.84 34.55
C LYS A 564 -9.41 16.81 33.53
N ASN A 565 -10.47 17.53 33.91
CA ASN A 565 -11.13 18.54 33.07
C ASN A 565 -10.28 19.80 32.94
N LEU A 566 -9.63 20.23 34.02
CA LEU A 566 -8.63 21.31 33.99
C LEU A 566 -7.39 20.95 33.15
N ARG A 567 -6.90 19.70 33.26
CA ARG A 567 -5.83 19.19 32.38
C ARG A 567 -6.26 19.15 30.92
N ASN A 568 -7.48 18.69 30.63
CA ASN A 568 -8.02 18.64 29.28
C ASN A 568 -8.24 20.04 28.69
N ARG A 569 -8.73 21.02 29.48
CA ARG A 569 -8.84 22.43 29.05
C ARG A 569 -7.46 23.02 28.74
N ARG A 570 -6.47 22.83 29.60
CA ARG A 570 -5.09 23.26 29.30
C ARG A 570 -4.49 22.53 28.10
N LEU A 571 -4.80 21.25 27.90
CA LEU A 571 -4.34 20.49 26.74
C LEU A 571 -5.00 21.00 25.44
N ILE A 572 -6.27 21.40 25.50
CA ILE A 572 -7.02 21.98 24.39
C ILE A 572 -6.54 23.40 24.09
N GLU A 573 -6.24 24.21 25.10
CA GLU A 573 -5.62 25.53 24.95
C GLU A 573 -4.19 25.44 24.40
N LEU A 574 -3.39 24.46 24.85
CA LEU A 574 -2.08 24.15 24.27
C LEU A 574 -2.20 23.62 22.83
N ARG A 575 -3.21 22.81 22.51
CA ARG A 575 -3.52 22.35 21.14
C ARG A 575 -3.91 23.52 20.23
N LYS A 576 -4.72 24.47 20.73
CA LYS A 576 -5.06 25.72 20.03
C LYS A 576 -3.86 26.66 19.88
N ALA A 577 -2.95 26.70 20.86
CA ALA A 577 -1.73 27.51 20.79
C ALA A 577 -0.61 26.88 19.93
N ALA A 578 -0.69 25.57 19.64
CA ALA A 578 0.25 24.82 18.80
C ALA A 578 -0.17 24.71 17.33
N ALA A 579 -1.44 25.00 17.00
CA ALA A 579 -1.88 25.15 15.62
C ALA A 579 -1.09 26.31 14.97
N GLY A 580 -0.38 26.03 13.88
CA GLY A 580 0.48 27.02 13.21
C GLY A 580 1.99 26.90 13.48
N ARG A 581 2.45 26.00 14.37
CA ARG A 581 3.88 25.89 14.74
C ARG A 581 4.44 24.48 14.57
N MET A 582 5.57 24.40 13.87
CA MET A 582 6.34 23.16 13.73
C MET A 582 7.07 22.82 15.04
N VAL A 583 6.83 21.61 15.56
CA VAL A 583 7.39 21.15 16.84
C VAL A 583 8.63 20.27 16.62
N GLU A 584 9.67 20.40 17.44
CA GLU A 584 10.84 19.49 17.42
C GLU A 584 10.67 18.38 18.45
N ILE A 585 10.80 17.13 18.00
CA ILE A 585 10.87 15.94 18.84
C ILE A 585 12.31 15.79 19.32
N VAL A 586 12.48 15.70 20.64
CA VAL A 586 13.79 15.55 21.29
C VAL A 586 14.01 14.16 21.89
N GLU A 587 12.95 13.37 22.06
CA GLU A 587 12.98 12.02 22.66
C GLU A 587 12.21 11.00 21.80
N LYS A 588 12.66 9.74 21.78
CA LYS A 588 12.06 8.66 20.98
C LYS A 588 10.58 8.41 21.34
N ASP A 589 10.23 8.50 22.61
CA ASP A 589 8.85 8.31 23.09
C ASP A 589 7.90 9.40 22.57
N GLN A 590 8.41 10.61 22.35
CA GLN A 590 7.62 11.70 21.77
C GLN A 590 7.29 11.46 20.29
N PHE A 591 8.15 10.74 19.57
CA PHE A 591 7.92 10.36 18.18
C PHE A 591 6.77 9.35 18.07
N VAL A 592 6.84 8.27 18.85
CA VAL A 592 5.79 7.24 18.90
C VAL A 592 4.47 7.87 19.35
N LYS A 593 4.50 8.67 20.41
CA LYS A 593 3.32 9.38 20.91
C LYS A 593 2.75 10.37 19.89
N ALA A 594 3.58 11.04 19.09
CA ALA A 594 3.10 11.95 18.05
C ALA A 594 2.28 11.20 16.99
N ILE A 595 2.69 9.99 16.62
CA ILE A 595 1.97 9.12 15.68
C ILE A 595 0.71 8.54 16.33
N ASP A 596 0.82 7.99 17.53
CA ASP A 596 -0.30 7.31 18.22
C ASP A 596 -1.43 8.28 18.62
N THR A 597 -1.11 9.54 18.88
CA THR A 597 -2.10 10.58 19.23
C THR A 597 -2.50 11.47 18.06
N CYS A 598 -2.16 11.05 16.85
CA CYS A 598 -2.49 11.77 15.63
C CYS A 598 -3.97 11.55 15.27
N ASP A 599 -4.81 12.53 15.57
CA ASP A 599 -6.17 12.64 15.02
C ASP A 599 -6.12 13.64 13.85
N GLY A 600 -6.09 13.16 12.61
CA GLY A 600 -5.90 13.97 11.38
C GLY A 600 -4.56 13.74 10.68
N LEU A 601 -4.14 14.68 9.82
CA LEU A 601 -2.90 14.60 9.05
C LEU A 601 -1.71 15.17 9.84
N LEU A 602 -0.64 14.38 9.94
CA LEU A 602 0.62 14.70 10.59
C LEU A 602 1.76 14.59 9.57
N CYS A 603 2.52 15.66 9.42
CA CYS A 603 3.77 15.71 8.68
C CYS A 603 4.96 15.62 9.65
N ILE A 604 5.86 14.66 9.42
CA ILE A 604 7.11 14.50 10.15
C ILE A 604 8.29 14.69 9.19
N LEU A 605 9.09 15.74 9.42
CA LEU A 605 10.37 15.95 8.75
C LEU A 605 11.48 15.25 9.54
N ILE A 606 12.11 14.24 8.94
CA ILE A 606 13.33 13.65 9.47
C ILE A 606 14.52 14.40 8.85
N TYR A 607 15.42 14.90 9.70
CA TYR A 607 16.48 15.79 9.27
C TYR A 607 17.83 15.51 9.94
N LYS A 608 18.90 15.98 9.29
CA LYS A 608 20.25 16.02 9.82
C LYS A 608 20.63 17.47 10.16
N PRO A 609 21.21 17.74 11.34
CA PRO A 609 21.77 19.06 11.65
C PRO A 609 22.87 19.45 10.66
N ASP A 610 23.01 20.76 10.40
CA ASP A 610 24.07 21.34 9.56
C ASP A 610 24.06 20.85 8.09
N ASP A 611 22.91 20.33 7.62
CA ASP A 611 22.68 19.98 6.22
C ASP A 611 21.81 21.03 5.55
N GLU A 612 22.32 21.65 4.49
CA GLU A 612 21.71 22.79 3.81
C GLU A 612 20.29 22.47 3.28
N MET A 613 20.09 21.26 2.74
CA MET A 613 18.81 20.83 2.20
C MET A 613 17.79 20.57 3.31
N CYS A 614 18.24 20.00 4.44
CA CYS A 614 17.43 19.84 5.64
C CYS A 614 17.00 21.17 6.26
N GLU A 615 17.85 22.21 6.20
CA GLU A 615 17.51 23.55 6.65
C GLU A 615 16.45 24.21 5.75
N ARG A 616 16.58 24.08 4.42
CA ARG A 616 15.56 24.54 3.47
C ARG A 616 14.23 23.81 3.67
N ALA A 617 14.25 22.48 3.79
CA ALA A 617 13.06 21.68 4.08
C ALA A 617 12.40 22.07 5.42
N THR A 618 13.20 22.39 6.43
CA THR A 618 12.71 22.92 7.71
C THR A 618 12.01 24.27 7.52
N HIS A 619 12.58 25.18 6.72
CA HIS A 619 11.96 26.47 6.44
C HIS A 619 10.63 26.31 5.71
N VAL A 620 10.58 25.48 4.67
CA VAL A 620 9.34 25.19 3.94
C VAL A 620 8.28 24.59 4.85
N CYS A 621 8.62 23.59 5.67
CA CYS A 621 7.65 23.00 6.62
C CYS A 621 7.14 24.01 7.66
N LYS A 622 7.94 24.99 8.07
CA LYS A 622 7.49 26.07 8.96
C LYS A 622 6.48 26.99 8.27
N VAL A 623 6.71 27.34 7.00
CA VAL A 623 5.76 28.15 6.22
C VAL A 623 4.46 27.37 6.02
N LEU A 624 4.55 26.10 5.61
CA LEU A 624 3.38 25.23 5.46
C LEU A 624 2.61 25.04 6.77
N ALA A 625 3.30 24.97 7.91
CA ALA A 625 2.63 24.87 9.21
C ALA A 625 1.77 26.10 9.53
N VAL A 626 2.17 27.29 9.06
CA VAL A 626 1.40 28.53 9.21
C VAL A 626 0.22 28.55 8.24
N ASP A 627 0.44 28.18 6.98
CA ASP A 627 -0.58 28.17 5.93
C ASP A 627 -1.68 27.11 6.19
N TYR A 628 -1.33 25.99 6.84
CA TYR A 628 -2.22 24.82 7.03
C TYR A 628 -2.36 24.43 8.51
N PRO A 629 -3.13 25.20 9.30
CA PRO A 629 -3.29 24.95 10.74
C PRO A 629 -4.05 23.65 11.06
N SER A 630 -4.72 23.04 10.07
CA SER A 630 -5.37 21.73 10.16
C SER A 630 -4.40 20.55 10.14
N VAL A 631 -3.15 20.78 9.71
CA VAL A 631 -2.09 19.76 9.62
C VAL A 631 -1.07 19.97 10.72
N ARG A 632 -0.72 18.89 11.42
CA ARG A 632 0.32 18.95 12.45
C ARG A 632 1.68 18.77 11.80
N PHE A 633 2.60 19.72 11.99
CA PHE A 633 3.97 19.61 11.49
C PHE A 633 4.96 19.39 12.64
N VAL A 634 5.83 18.41 12.46
CA VAL A 634 6.82 18.00 13.45
C VAL A 634 8.15 17.70 12.76
N ARG A 635 9.27 17.88 13.45
CA ARG A 635 10.58 17.38 13.01
C ARG A 635 11.26 16.50 14.04
N ALA A 636 12.04 15.54 13.57
CA ALA A 636 12.86 14.66 14.38
C ALA A 636 14.27 14.52 13.77
N ARG A 637 15.29 14.50 14.63
CA ARG A 637 16.67 14.26 14.18
C ARG A 637 16.84 12.79 13.79
N SER A 638 17.57 12.53 12.71
CA SER A 638 17.80 11.15 12.24
C SER A 638 18.50 10.27 13.30
N THR A 639 19.38 10.86 14.11
CA THR A 639 20.09 10.19 15.23
C THR A 639 19.16 9.76 16.36
N LEU A 640 17.98 10.38 16.49
CA LEU A 640 17.01 10.05 17.54
C LEU A 640 16.27 8.74 17.26
N LEU A 641 16.15 8.37 15.99
CA LEU A 641 15.37 7.22 15.52
C LEU A 641 16.20 5.94 15.37
N GLU A 642 17.47 5.94 15.80
CA GLU A 642 18.42 4.81 15.65
C GLU A 642 18.50 4.32 14.19
N MET A 643 18.31 5.23 13.23
CA MET A 643 18.34 4.91 11.80
C MET A 643 19.77 4.55 11.37
N SER A 644 19.89 3.69 10.37
CA SER A 644 21.19 3.27 9.84
C SER A 644 22.01 4.47 9.34
N LYS A 645 23.34 4.34 9.39
CA LYS A 645 24.26 5.39 8.91
C LYS A 645 24.00 5.74 7.45
N ASN A 646 23.69 4.73 6.61
CA ASN A 646 23.29 4.92 5.21
C ASN A 646 22.01 5.73 5.07
N PHE A 647 21.01 5.53 5.93
CA PHE A 647 19.79 6.34 5.90
C PHE A 647 20.09 7.82 6.21
N SER A 648 20.94 8.08 7.20
CA SER A 648 21.32 9.45 7.57
C SER A 648 22.19 10.17 6.53
N GLU A 649 22.81 9.44 5.61
CA GLU A 649 23.68 9.99 4.55
C GLU A 649 22.97 10.07 3.20
N GLN A 650 22.00 9.19 2.90
CA GLN A 650 21.40 9.08 1.56
C GLN A 650 19.90 9.35 1.50
N ALA A 651 19.18 9.36 2.63
CA ALA A 651 17.71 9.44 2.63
C ALA A 651 17.14 10.78 3.12
N LEU A 652 17.99 11.69 3.59
CA LEU A 652 17.57 12.97 4.18
C LEU A 652 17.69 14.12 3.16
N PRO A 653 16.84 15.16 3.25
CA PRO A 653 15.67 15.28 4.13
C PRO A 653 14.54 14.31 3.74
N THR A 654 13.90 13.67 4.73
CA THR A 654 12.75 12.77 4.51
C THR A 654 11.47 13.42 5.03
N LEU A 655 10.41 13.41 4.23
CA LEU A 655 9.06 13.79 4.67
C LEU A 655 8.18 12.55 4.83
N GLN A 656 7.64 12.37 6.03
CA GLN A 656 6.64 11.34 6.31
C GLN A 656 5.29 11.97 6.61
N PHE A 657 4.23 11.38 6.08
CA PHE A 657 2.86 11.79 6.33
C PHE A 657 2.09 10.64 6.97
N TYR A 658 1.44 10.94 8.08
CA TYR A 658 0.56 10.02 8.79
C TYR A 658 -0.85 10.59 8.81
N LEU A 659 -1.85 9.78 8.51
CA LEU A 659 -3.25 10.12 8.67
C LEU A 659 -3.85 9.18 9.72
N ASN A 660 -4.35 9.73 10.83
CA ASN A 660 -4.91 8.96 11.93
C ASN A 660 -3.97 7.85 12.45
N GLY A 661 -2.67 8.18 12.57
CA GLY A 661 -1.62 7.25 13.01
C GLY A 661 -1.12 6.27 11.93
N VAL A 662 -1.69 6.27 10.72
CA VAL A 662 -1.28 5.39 9.61
C VAL A 662 -0.37 6.15 8.64
N LEU A 663 0.79 5.58 8.30
CA LEU A 663 1.71 6.16 7.31
C LEU A 663 1.06 6.14 5.91
N VAL A 664 0.81 7.32 5.36
CA VAL A 664 0.20 7.53 4.02
C VAL A 664 1.19 8.08 2.99
N GLY A 665 2.33 8.62 3.42
CA GLY A 665 3.40 9.08 2.52
C GLY A 665 4.78 8.99 3.17
N ASN A 666 5.79 8.57 2.42
CA ASN A 666 7.18 8.50 2.90
C ASN A 666 8.13 8.85 1.75
N PHE A 667 8.58 10.10 1.73
CA PHE A 667 9.37 10.67 0.65
C PHE A 667 10.80 10.88 1.11
N LEU A 668 11.65 9.95 0.73
CA LEU A 668 13.08 9.95 1.02
C LEU A 668 13.77 10.93 0.07
N GLN A 669 14.75 11.69 0.58
CA GLN A 669 15.54 12.65 -0.18
C GLN A 669 14.66 13.59 -1.03
N ILE A 670 13.77 14.33 -0.35
CA ILE A 670 12.74 15.15 -1.02
C ILE A 670 13.35 16.17 -2.01
N SER A 671 14.58 16.64 -1.78
CA SER A 671 15.33 17.47 -2.73
C SER A 671 15.47 16.80 -4.10
N SER A 672 15.85 15.53 -4.15
CA SER A 672 16.03 14.78 -5.39
C SER A 672 14.70 14.53 -6.11
N LEU A 673 13.62 14.33 -5.36
CA LEU A 673 12.28 14.17 -5.92
C LEU A 673 11.73 15.46 -6.55
N LEU A 674 12.26 16.61 -6.14
CA LEU A 674 11.88 17.94 -6.64
C LEU A 674 12.86 18.52 -7.66
N GLY A 675 13.91 17.79 -8.04
CA GLY A 675 14.91 18.25 -9.02
C GLY A 675 16.03 19.11 -8.46
N GLY A 676 16.28 19.08 -7.14
CA GLY A 676 17.43 19.70 -6.49
C GLY A 676 17.14 20.99 -5.72
N GLU A 677 15.97 21.60 -5.94
CA GLU A 677 15.51 22.78 -5.18
C GLU A 677 14.30 22.42 -4.31
N ILE A 678 14.26 22.96 -3.09
CA ILE A 678 13.15 22.78 -2.14
C ILE A 678 12.58 24.18 -1.84
N ASP A 679 11.41 24.47 -2.38
CA ASP A 679 10.64 25.68 -2.10
C ASP A 679 9.17 25.31 -1.78
N VAL A 680 8.38 26.31 -1.37
CA VAL A 680 7.02 26.09 -0.89
C VAL A 680 6.10 25.61 -2.03
N ASP A 681 6.23 26.16 -3.22
CA ASP A 681 5.36 25.84 -4.35
C ASP A 681 5.69 24.47 -4.95
N SER A 682 6.99 24.14 -5.09
CA SER A 682 7.42 22.81 -5.53
C SER A 682 6.96 21.71 -4.58
N VAL A 683 7.09 21.91 -3.26
CA VAL A 683 6.58 20.97 -2.25
C VAL A 683 5.06 20.87 -2.29
N LYS A 684 4.31 21.99 -2.40
CA LYS A 684 2.84 21.97 -2.52
C LYS A 684 2.40 21.18 -3.77
N LYS A 685 2.98 21.47 -4.93
CA LYS A 685 2.68 20.77 -6.20
C LYS A 685 3.02 19.28 -6.11
N PHE A 686 4.16 18.94 -5.52
CA PHE A 686 4.56 17.55 -5.31
C PHE A 686 3.59 16.81 -4.40
N LEU A 687 3.23 17.38 -3.24
CA LEU A 687 2.30 16.75 -2.31
C LEU A 687 0.91 16.56 -2.91
N ARG A 688 0.42 17.52 -3.72
CA ARG A 688 -0.82 17.37 -4.50
C ARG A 688 -0.74 16.19 -5.49
N ARG A 689 0.37 16.05 -6.22
CA ARG A 689 0.62 14.89 -7.11
C ARG A 689 0.70 13.56 -6.35
N GLN A 690 1.07 13.61 -5.08
CA GLN A 690 1.13 12.45 -4.18
C GLN A 690 -0.14 12.30 -3.33
N HIS A 691 -1.24 12.98 -3.69
CA HIS A 691 -2.55 12.85 -3.04
C HIS A 691 -2.61 13.26 -1.56
N ILE A 692 -1.68 14.12 -1.13
CA ILE A 692 -1.63 14.68 0.22
C ILE A 692 -2.23 16.09 0.17
N ASP A 693 -3.42 16.23 0.76
CA ASP A 693 -4.14 17.49 0.82
C ASP A 693 -3.92 18.19 2.16
N LEU A 694 -3.05 19.20 2.13
CA LEU A 694 -2.73 20.02 3.30
C LEU A 694 -3.88 20.97 3.68
N THR A 695 -4.74 21.35 2.74
CA THR A 695 -5.85 22.30 2.95
C THR A 695 -6.90 21.71 3.89
N HIS A 696 -7.36 20.49 3.58
CA HIS A 696 -8.34 19.79 4.40
C HIS A 696 -7.72 18.88 5.46
N GLY A 697 -6.40 18.74 5.49
CA GLY A 697 -5.71 17.84 6.41
C GLY A 697 -6.11 16.38 6.18
N THR A 698 -6.21 15.99 4.91
CA THR A 698 -6.64 14.65 4.50
C THR A 698 -5.68 14.04 3.48
N TYR A 699 -5.79 12.74 3.29
CA TYR A 699 -5.14 12.02 2.21
C TYR A 699 -6.24 11.63 1.22
N THR A 700 -6.24 12.27 0.05
CA THR A 700 -7.35 12.21 -0.91
C THR A 700 -7.09 11.16 -1.97
N THR A 701 -7.76 10.01 -1.89
CA THR A 701 -7.75 9.06 -3.01
C THR A 701 -8.49 9.67 -4.21
N ASP A 702 -7.73 10.25 -5.15
CA ASP A 702 -8.01 10.64 -6.55
C ASP A 702 -9.33 11.38 -6.92
N SER A 703 -10.21 11.69 -5.98
CA SER A 703 -11.56 12.19 -6.33
C SER A 703 -11.74 13.71 -6.27
N GLU A 704 -10.73 14.49 -5.88
CA GLU A 704 -10.89 15.92 -5.58
C GLU A 704 -9.89 16.90 -6.26
N CYS A 705 -8.96 16.44 -7.11
CA CYS A 705 -7.97 17.36 -7.74
C CYS A 705 -8.39 18.00 -9.08
N SER A 706 -9.67 17.98 -9.49
CA SER A 706 -10.04 18.50 -10.82
C SER A 706 -10.74 19.85 -10.87
N ASN A 707 -10.97 20.53 -9.75
CA ASN A 707 -11.56 21.87 -9.77
C ASN A 707 -10.70 22.76 -8.87
N ASP A 708 -9.83 23.56 -9.50
CA ASP A 708 -9.45 24.93 -9.10
C ASP A 708 -8.36 25.40 -10.07
N GLU A 709 -8.71 25.49 -11.35
CA GLU A 709 -8.18 26.53 -12.23
C GLU A 709 -9.01 27.78 -11.93
N ASP A 710 -8.58 28.57 -10.95
CA ASP A 710 -8.84 30.00 -10.79
C ASP A 710 -8.54 30.39 -9.33
N ILE A 711 -7.39 31.02 -9.12
CA ILE A 711 -7.10 32.17 -8.25
C ILE A 711 -5.57 32.34 -8.30
N ASP A 712 -5.17 33.50 -8.83
CA ASP A 712 -3.81 33.98 -9.16
C ASP A 712 -2.61 33.45 -8.34
#